data_AF-A0A1S9E055-F1
#
_entry.id   AF-A0A1S9E055-F1
#
_cell.length_a   1.000
_cell.length_b   1.000
_cell.length_c   1.000
_cell.angle_alpha   90.00
_cell.angle_beta   90.00
_cell.angle_gamma   90.00
#
_symmetry.space_group_name_H-M   'P 1'
#
loop_
_entity.id
_entity.type
_entity.pdbx_description
1 polymer ?
#
loop_
_entity_poly.entity_id
_entity_poly.type
_entity_poly.pdbx_seq_one_letter_code
_entity_poly.pdbx_strand_id
1 'polypeptide(L)'
;MSAPPNSKRVKASPSTSAPSHLLAPQQVNPFQRVPSYEGIPMPQSQLSPPNPKKRRASPQISTATTMSTSGTTAAAGEAALEPGPGVPEAPPRKKGRTNTPWTAEEEQRLKTMRDAGRSWSEIAKTFPFRTEGSVKKHWYKDMHYAEFDEDESIALREAIKEYEASKWKVIGQKVGKPAKACEHMSSEPPLSTLGVNSEKEPSKTPFTDHPSHTAEYDGEGRDAADGPFLSPRIAAYVRRFENQLIEYNLEARGIERVQQHERMKKLTWVSYLQAFLLWVSINLAANNITLGMLGPVVYGLSFLDSALCSVLGALVGALVASWMATWGPVSGVRTMAFGRYTMGWWPSKIVVILNLIQMLGYSLIDCVVCGQILSAVSPNGNMSVAVGIVIIAVSCWVIATFGYQVFHYYERFAFLPQIIVVSILYAVSSSKFDLSTPSSGDPRTLAGNRLSFFSICLSAAITYAPLAADFFVYYPERTSRVTLFSLSLVGLIVSFTMAFLVGIGLASGISSHPEYGAAYSRGAGALIVEGFGPLHGFGKFCSVVVALGLIANTIPPTYSAGVDFQVLGRYAEKVPRAIWNTIGVIIYTVCALVGRSNLSDIFTNFLALMGYWVAIWFAIILEERFIFRFRTGYNWNVWNDPSKLPVGVAAFAAFVVGWVGAILCMAQVWYIGPLSRLVGEYGADMGNYVGFTWAGLVYPPLRYVELRMLGR
;
A
#
# COMPACT_ATOMS: atom_id res chain seq x y z
N MET A 1 -11.32 2.72 -76.59
CA MET A 1 -10.95 1.40 -76.03
C MET A 1 -9.51 1.08 -76.41
N SER A 2 -8.68 0.82 -75.40
CA SER A 2 -7.73 -0.33 -75.34
C SER A 2 -6.83 -0.68 -76.54
N ALA A 3 -5.52 -0.41 -76.40
CA ALA A 3 -4.44 -1.10 -77.13
C ALA A 3 -3.10 -1.06 -76.36
N PRO A 4 -2.52 -2.19 -75.92
CA PRO A 4 -1.11 -2.34 -75.52
C PRO A 4 -0.22 -2.78 -76.71
N PRO A 5 1.12 -2.83 -76.61
CA PRO A 5 1.79 -4.12 -76.33
C PRO A 5 3.18 -4.05 -75.62
N ASN A 6 3.85 -5.20 -75.54
CA ASN A 6 5.02 -5.52 -74.71
C ASN A 6 6.43 -5.08 -75.20
N SER A 7 7.29 -4.80 -74.21
CA SER A 7 8.72 -5.19 -73.99
C SER A 7 9.76 -5.32 -75.14
N LYS A 8 11.01 -4.93 -74.82
CA LYS A 8 12.27 -5.49 -75.36
C LYS A 8 13.33 -5.63 -74.24
N ARG A 9 14.39 -6.44 -74.47
CA ARG A 9 15.25 -7.02 -73.40
C ARG A 9 16.76 -7.01 -73.72
N VAL A 10 17.55 -6.36 -72.84
CA VAL A 10 18.96 -6.64 -72.42
C VAL A 10 20.09 -6.83 -73.46
N LYS A 11 21.17 -6.05 -73.29
CA LYS A 11 22.63 -6.41 -73.29
C LYS A 11 23.47 -5.12 -73.11
N ALA A 12 24.66 -5.08 -72.51
CA ALA A 12 25.46 -6.07 -71.75
C ALA A 12 26.43 -5.35 -70.75
N SER A 13 27.06 -6.09 -69.85
CA SER A 13 28.01 -5.62 -68.80
C SER A 13 29.43 -5.34 -69.34
N PRO A 14 30.34 -4.73 -68.53
CA PRO A 14 31.15 -5.52 -67.59
C PRO A 14 31.29 -4.91 -66.18
N SER A 15 32.10 -5.55 -65.33
CA SER A 15 32.12 -5.44 -63.86
C SER A 15 33.35 -4.74 -63.27
N THR A 16 33.23 -4.25 -62.04
CA THR A 16 34.34 -4.14 -61.07
C THR A 16 33.82 -4.36 -59.65
N SER A 17 34.63 -4.93 -58.75
CA SER A 17 34.15 -5.58 -57.52
C SER A 17 35.00 -5.25 -56.28
N ALA A 18 34.36 -4.69 -55.24
CA ALA A 18 34.86 -4.53 -53.88
C ALA A 18 33.65 -4.39 -52.90
N PRO A 19 33.81 -4.63 -51.59
CA PRO A 19 32.83 -5.45 -50.87
C PRO A 19 31.78 -4.70 -50.04
N SER A 20 30.72 -5.45 -49.68
CA SER A 20 29.63 -5.02 -48.80
C SER A 20 30.12 -4.72 -47.38
N HIS A 21 29.94 -3.48 -46.93
CA HIS A 21 30.05 -3.14 -45.51
C HIS A 21 28.88 -3.74 -44.69
N LEU A 22 29.20 -4.14 -43.46
CA LEU A 22 28.26 -4.72 -42.51
C LEU A 22 27.16 -3.73 -42.13
N LEU A 23 25.92 -4.19 -42.09
CA LEU A 23 24.81 -3.48 -41.45
C LEU A 23 25.01 -3.52 -39.93
N ALA A 24 25.49 -2.41 -39.37
CA ALA A 24 25.47 -2.22 -37.92
C ALA A 24 24.00 -2.13 -37.44
N PRO A 25 23.65 -2.76 -36.30
CA PRO A 25 22.28 -2.68 -35.78
C PRO A 25 21.97 -1.23 -35.37
N GLN A 26 20.87 -0.68 -35.88
CA GLN A 26 20.34 0.59 -35.39
C GLN A 26 19.86 0.40 -33.94
N GLN A 27 20.59 0.98 -32.99
CA GLN A 27 20.07 1.20 -31.64
C GLN A 27 18.82 2.09 -31.76
N VAL A 28 17.67 1.57 -31.30
CA VAL A 28 16.42 2.32 -31.29
C VAL A 28 16.48 3.34 -30.15
N ASN A 29 16.97 4.54 -30.46
CA ASN A 29 17.23 5.60 -29.48
C ASN A 29 15.95 5.98 -28.70
N PRO A 30 15.86 5.67 -27.39
CA PRO A 30 14.65 5.97 -26.59
C PRO A 30 14.43 7.48 -26.39
N PHE A 31 15.50 8.27 -26.49
CA PHE A 31 15.51 9.68 -26.08
C PHE A 31 15.29 10.67 -27.24
N GLN A 32 14.91 10.19 -28.44
CA GLN A 32 14.71 11.02 -29.64
C GLN A 32 13.32 10.90 -30.29
N ARG A 33 12.24 11.01 -29.49
CA ARG A 33 10.88 11.26 -30.02
C ARG A 33 10.08 12.29 -29.22
N VAL A 34 10.49 13.55 -29.34
CA VAL A 34 9.59 14.70 -29.13
C VAL A 34 9.71 15.62 -30.35
N PRO A 35 8.69 15.70 -31.23
CA PRO A 35 8.64 16.74 -32.25
C PRO A 35 8.42 18.09 -31.56
N SER A 36 9.13 19.13 -32.00
CA SER A 36 8.99 20.48 -31.47
C SER A 36 7.55 20.98 -31.66
N TYR A 37 6.85 21.28 -30.58
CA TYR A 37 5.50 21.81 -30.64
C TYR A 37 5.54 23.30 -31.00
N GLU A 38 5.40 23.61 -32.29
CA GLU A 38 5.15 24.98 -32.74
C GLU A 38 3.78 25.44 -32.21
N GLY A 39 3.81 26.41 -31.28
CA GLY A 39 2.61 26.93 -30.65
C GLY A 39 1.74 27.74 -31.61
N ILE A 40 0.42 27.60 -31.47
CA ILE A 40 -0.56 28.40 -32.23
C ILE A 40 -0.29 29.90 -31.98
N PRO A 41 -0.10 30.72 -33.02
CA PRO A 41 0.26 32.12 -32.84
C PRO A 41 -0.93 32.95 -32.33
N MET A 42 -0.81 33.49 -31.11
CA MET A 42 -1.73 34.51 -30.61
C MET A 42 -1.34 35.91 -31.13
N PRO A 43 -2.29 36.83 -31.37
CA PRO A 43 -2.01 38.15 -31.93
C PRO A 43 -1.13 39.01 -31.00
N GLN A 44 -0.15 39.71 -31.59
CA GLN A 44 0.66 40.70 -30.88
C GLN A 44 -0.18 41.94 -30.53
N SER A 45 -0.26 42.29 -29.24
CA SER A 45 -0.75 43.60 -28.79
C SER A 45 0.41 44.60 -28.72
N GLN A 46 0.21 45.78 -29.30
CA GLN A 46 1.26 46.79 -29.47
C GLN A 46 1.44 47.67 -28.21
N LEU A 47 2.69 48.02 -27.89
CA LEU A 47 3.02 49.03 -26.87
C LEU A 47 2.98 50.44 -27.46
N SER A 48 2.36 51.37 -26.74
CA SER A 48 2.16 52.79 -27.12
C SER A 48 1.76 53.63 -25.88
N PRO A 49 1.88 54.98 -25.90
CA PRO A 49 2.73 55.67 -24.91
C PRO A 49 2.03 56.31 -23.69
N PRO A 50 2.79 56.83 -22.70
CA PRO A 50 2.26 57.35 -21.42
C PRO A 50 1.90 58.86 -21.42
N ASN A 51 1.45 59.33 -20.23
CA ASN A 51 1.24 60.73 -19.77
C ASN A 51 -0.08 61.45 -20.19
N PRO A 52 -0.56 62.52 -19.47
CA PRO A 52 -0.22 63.00 -18.10
C PRO A 52 -1.41 63.58 -17.25
N LYS A 53 -1.12 64.00 -16.00
CA LYS A 53 -1.92 64.89 -15.06
C LYS A 53 -3.13 64.21 -14.39
N LYS A 54 -3.53 64.46 -13.12
CA LYS A 54 -3.22 65.34 -11.94
C LYS A 54 -3.91 64.65 -10.72
N ARG A 55 -3.71 64.86 -9.39
CA ARG A 55 -2.81 65.53 -8.39
C ARG A 55 -3.14 64.79 -7.03
N ARG A 56 -2.64 65.01 -5.79
CA ARG A 56 -1.72 65.94 -5.09
C ARG A 56 -1.10 65.23 -3.85
N ALA A 57 0.19 64.93 -3.92
CA ALA A 57 1.26 65.19 -2.93
C ALA A 57 0.98 65.20 -1.40
N SER A 58 1.58 64.22 -0.69
CA SER A 58 2.86 64.32 0.10
C SER A 58 3.01 65.39 1.22
N PRO A 59 3.90 65.23 2.24
CA PRO A 59 5.14 64.40 2.25
C PRO A 59 5.48 63.58 3.54
N GLN A 60 6.61 62.86 3.48
CA GLN A 60 7.36 62.32 4.63
C GLN A 60 8.62 63.18 4.92
N ILE A 61 9.23 63.01 6.09
CA ILE A 61 10.61 63.45 6.43
C ILE A 61 11.34 62.28 7.11
N SER A 62 12.68 62.27 7.06
CA SER A 62 13.56 61.14 7.39
C SER A 62 14.63 61.51 8.45
N THR A 63 15.57 60.58 8.68
CA THR A 63 16.88 60.70 9.40
C THR A 63 16.89 60.40 10.91
N ALA A 64 18.10 60.15 11.42
CA ALA A 64 18.43 59.65 12.75
C ALA A 64 19.58 60.49 13.34
N THR A 65 19.95 60.32 14.62
CA THR A 65 21.33 60.41 15.18
C THR A 65 21.36 60.11 16.70
N THR A 66 22.52 59.68 17.21
CA THR A 66 22.84 59.37 18.61
C THR A 66 23.16 60.58 19.49
N MET A 67 22.82 60.51 20.78
CA MET A 67 23.38 61.25 21.94
C MET A 67 23.07 60.43 23.22
N SER A 68 23.51 60.81 24.43
CA SER A 68 24.86 60.59 25.01
C SER A 68 24.77 60.76 26.54
N THR A 69 25.65 60.10 27.33
CA THR A 69 25.96 60.37 28.78
C THR A 69 24.77 60.35 29.80
N SER A 70 24.73 59.69 30.96
CA SER A 70 25.68 59.18 31.99
C SER A 70 25.84 60.08 33.23
N GLY A 71 25.47 59.53 34.41
CA GLY A 71 25.84 60.02 35.75
C GLY A 71 24.65 60.32 36.70
N THR A 72 24.77 60.35 38.04
CA THR A 72 25.65 59.65 39.02
C THR A 72 25.22 60.06 40.45
N THR A 73 25.55 59.25 41.49
CA THR A 73 25.76 59.65 42.91
C THR A 73 24.56 60.20 43.75
N ALA A 74 24.48 60.06 45.10
CA ALA A 74 25.24 59.25 46.10
C ALA A 74 24.55 59.25 47.50
N ALA A 75 25.13 58.46 48.44
CA ALA A 75 25.06 58.57 49.93
C ALA A 75 23.74 58.15 50.63
N ALA A 76 23.71 57.56 51.85
CA ALA A 76 24.69 57.00 52.82
C ALA A 76 23.99 55.88 53.67
N GLY A 77 24.54 55.17 54.68
CA GLY A 77 25.82 55.27 55.40
C GLY A 77 26.07 54.05 56.34
N GLU A 78 26.52 54.29 57.59
CA GLU A 78 26.99 53.29 58.59
C GLU A 78 26.03 53.20 59.82
N ALA A 79 26.15 52.36 60.86
CA ALA A 79 27.24 51.50 61.34
C ALA A 79 26.80 50.26 62.19
N ALA A 80 27.74 49.30 62.32
CA ALA A 80 27.95 48.17 63.26
C ALA A 80 26.97 47.81 64.43
N LEU A 81 26.75 46.49 64.63
CA LEU A 81 27.07 45.75 65.88
C LEU A 81 26.79 44.21 65.80
N GLU A 82 27.54 43.43 66.57
CA GLU A 82 27.39 41.98 66.90
C GLU A 82 27.75 41.80 68.40
N PRO A 83 27.57 40.64 69.10
CA PRO A 83 27.26 39.28 68.62
C PRO A 83 26.13 38.55 69.42
N GLY A 84 25.84 37.29 69.08
CA GLY A 84 25.25 36.32 70.03
C GLY A 84 24.18 35.37 69.46
N PRO A 85 24.07 34.10 69.93
CA PRO A 85 23.56 33.03 69.08
C PRO A 85 22.11 32.58 69.37
N GLY A 86 21.39 32.20 68.31
CA GLY A 86 20.09 31.51 68.38
C GLY A 86 19.83 30.69 67.11
N VAL A 87 19.31 29.47 67.25
CA VAL A 87 19.05 28.55 66.13
C VAL A 87 17.75 28.92 65.41
N PRO A 88 17.75 29.17 64.09
CA PRO A 88 16.52 29.38 63.32
C PRO A 88 15.77 28.08 63.07
N GLU A 89 14.49 28.07 63.41
CA GLU A 89 13.55 26.98 63.22
C GLU A 89 13.30 26.64 61.74
N ALA A 90 12.96 25.38 61.42
CA ALA A 90 12.81 24.92 60.05
C ALA A 90 11.48 25.40 59.40
N PRO A 91 11.50 25.96 58.17
CA PRO A 91 10.29 26.48 57.53
C PRO A 91 9.27 25.38 57.17
N PRO A 92 7.96 25.71 57.14
CA PRO A 92 6.89 24.72 57.07
C PRO A 92 6.86 23.95 55.74
N ARG A 93 6.62 22.63 55.84
CA ARG A 93 6.55 21.73 54.67
C ARG A 93 5.36 22.05 53.78
N LYS A 94 5.64 22.31 52.49
CA LYS A 94 4.63 22.52 51.43
C LYS A 94 3.68 21.32 51.33
N LYS A 95 2.37 21.53 51.45
CA LYS A 95 1.36 20.48 51.19
C LYS A 95 1.29 20.18 49.69
N GLY A 96 1.58 18.93 49.30
CA GLY A 96 1.42 18.52 47.90
C GLY A 96 1.78 17.07 47.60
N ARG A 97 0.80 16.15 47.69
CA ARG A 97 0.80 14.87 46.94
C ARG A 97 -0.60 14.25 46.85
N THR A 98 -1.42 14.71 45.91
CA THR A 98 -2.72 14.09 45.59
C THR A 98 -2.52 12.81 44.77
N ASN A 99 -1.93 11.78 45.38
CA ASN A 99 -1.68 10.49 44.72
C ASN A 99 -1.64 9.30 45.72
N THR A 100 -2.44 9.37 46.77
CA THR A 100 -2.82 8.21 47.60
C THR A 100 -3.82 7.33 46.83
N PRO A 101 -3.69 5.99 46.86
CA PRO A 101 -4.78 5.09 46.48
C PRO A 101 -6.04 5.41 47.28
N TRP A 102 -7.23 5.11 46.75
CA TRP A 102 -8.46 5.12 47.54
C TRP A 102 -8.51 3.86 48.41
N THR A 103 -9.11 3.96 49.60
CA THR A 103 -9.41 2.80 50.45
C THR A 103 -10.88 2.41 50.33
N ALA A 104 -11.21 1.16 50.63
CA ALA A 104 -12.61 0.71 50.66
C ALA A 104 -13.48 1.54 51.63
N GLU A 105 -12.89 2.02 52.73
CA GLU A 105 -13.55 2.95 53.66
C GLU A 105 -13.82 4.33 53.02
N GLU A 106 -12.88 4.87 52.23
CA GLU A 106 -13.08 6.12 51.49
C GLU A 106 -14.14 5.94 50.38
N GLU A 107 -14.13 4.82 49.66
CA GLU A 107 -15.07 4.48 48.59
C GLU A 107 -16.50 4.28 49.14
N GLN A 108 -16.66 3.50 50.21
CA GLN A 108 -17.95 3.29 50.85
C GLN A 108 -18.49 4.58 51.47
N ARG A 109 -17.63 5.41 52.08
CA ARG A 109 -18.01 6.76 52.54
C ARG A 109 -18.45 7.65 51.38
N LEU A 110 -17.75 7.60 50.24
CA LEU A 110 -18.12 8.36 49.05
C LEU A 110 -19.50 7.93 48.52
N LYS A 111 -19.78 6.62 48.43
CA LYS A 111 -21.09 6.10 48.06
C LYS A 111 -22.19 6.58 49.02
N THR A 112 -22.09 6.29 50.31
CA THR A 112 -23.09 6.72 51.31
C THR A 112 -23.34 8.23 51.30
N MET A 113 -22.30 9.05 51.12
CA MET A 113 -22.42 10.51 51.04
C MET A 113 -23.11 10.99 49.76
N ARG A 114 -22.96 10.25 48.65
CA ARG A 114 -23.50 10.62 47.34
C ARG A 114 -24.94 10.13 47.16
N ASP A 115 -25.26 8.95 47.67
CA ASP A 115 -26.62 8.38 47.72
C ASP A 115 -27.51 9.24 48.64
N ALA A 116 -26.95 9.78 49.73
CA ALA A 116 -27.56 10.82 50.57
C ALA A 116 -27.64 12.22 49.89
N GLY A 117 -27.48 12.31 48.56
CA GLY A 117 -27.73 13.50 47.76
C GLY A 117 -26.76 14.67 47.91
N ARG A 118 -25.69 14.56 48.72
CA ARG A 118 -24.85 15.72 49.08
C ARG A 118 -24.08 16.34 47.90
N SER A 119 -23.78 17.63 48.02
CA SER A 119 -23.00 18.36 47.03
C SER A 119 -21.52 17.99 47.08
N TRP A 120 -20.82 18.06 45.94
CA TRP A 120 -19.42 17.66 45.83
C TRP A 120 -18.50 18.40 46.82
N SER A 121 -18.80 19.67 47.16
CA SER A 121 -18.04 20.43 48.15
C SER A 121 -18.24 19.93 49.59
N GLU A 122 -19.41 19.40 49.93
CA GLU A 122 -19.69 18.80 51.24
C GLU A 122 -19.06 17.41 51.36
N ILE A 123 -19.12 16.63 50.27
CA ILE A 123 -18.44 15.34 50.18
C ILE A 123 -16.94 15.54 50.37
N ALA A 124 -16.32 16.49 49.65
CA ALA A 124 -14.89 16.80 49.75
C ALA A 124 -14.43 17.16 51.18
N LYS A 125 -15.26 17.89 51.96
CA LYS A 125 -14.94 18.25 53.35
C LYS A 125 -14.77 17.03 54.28
N THR A 126 -15.30 15.85 53.91
CA THR A 126 -15.13 14.62 54.71
C THR A 126 -13.87 13.81 54.40
N PHE A 127 -13.04 14.27 53.45
CA PHE A 127 -11.81 13.60 53.04
C PHE A 127 -10.57 14.49 53.29
N PRO A 128 -9.76 14.25 54.34
CA PRO A 128 -8.66 15.13 54.74
C PRO A 128 -7.58 15.42 53.68
N PHE A 129 -7.50 14.58 52.64
CA PHE A 129 -6.47 14.64 51.59
C PHE A 129 -7.01 14.65 50.16
N ARG A 130 -8.33 14.77 49.95
CA ARG A 130 -8.96 14.79 48.61
C ARG A 130 -9.52 16.17 48.30
N THR A 131 -9.30 16.66 47.07
CA THR A 131 -9.98 17.86 46.56
C THR A 131 -11.31 17.48 45.92
N GLU A 132 -12.25 18.44 45.81
CA GLU A 132 -13.54 18.22 45.16
C GLU A 132 -13.40 17.63 43.74
N GLY A 133 -12.46 18.15 42.95
CA GLY A 133 -12.13 17.59 41.63
C GLY A 133 -11.57 16.17 41.67
N SER A 134 -10.85 15.77 42.73
CA SER A 134 -10.40 14.39 42.92
C SER A 134 -11.55 13.44 43.27
N VAL A 135 -12.47 13.88 44.14
CA VAL A 135 -13.66 13.11 44.54
C VAL A 135 -14.58 12.89 43.33
N LYS A 136 -14.95 13.98 42.64
CA LYS A 136 -15.84 13.95 41.47
C LYS A 136 -15.24 13.11 40.33
N LYS A 137 -13.92 13.20 40.10
CA LYS A 137 -13.23 12.38 39.09
C LYS A 137 -13.28 10.90 39.41
N HIS A 138 -13.08 10.51 40.66
CA HIS A 138 -13.08 9.10 41.07
C HIS A 138 -14.48 8.48 40.91
N TRP A 139 -15.53 9.18 41.36
CA TRP A 139 -16.92 8.75 41.19
C TRP A 139 -17.27 8.39 39.73
N TYR A 140 -17.09 9.33 38.80
CA TYR A 140 -17.49 9.15 37.40
C TYR A 140 -16.55 8.27 36.57
N LYS A 141 -15.33 7.98 37.02
CA LYS A 141 -14.30 7.27 36.24
C LYS A 141 -14.00 5.86 36.76
N ASP A 142 -14.12 5.66 38.07
CA ASP A 142 -13.64 4.46 38.76
C ASP A 142 -14.77 3.73 39.51
N MET A 143 -15.77 4.45 40.05
CA MET A 143 -16.92 3.83 40.76
C MET A 143 -18.15 3.58 39.87
N HIS A 144 -18.40 4.41 38.85
CA HIS A 144 -19.53 4.20 37.91
C HIS A 144 -19.27 3.06 36.90
N TYR A 145 -19.31 1.83 37.41
CA TYR A 145 -19.94 0.73 36.67
C TYR A 145 -21.46 0.91 36.69
N ALA A 146 -22.16 0.29 35.74
CA ALA A 146 -23.61 0.15 35.84
C ALA A 146 -23.89 -0.86 36.96
N GLU A 147 -24.44 -0.37 38.09
CA GLU A 147 -25.01 -1.24 39.11
C GLU A 147 -26.32 -1.79 38.55
N PHE A 148 -26.35 -3.09 38.24
CA PHE A 148 -27.60 -3.83 38.12
C PHE A 148 -28.24 -3.81 39.51
N ASP A 149 -29.50 -3.41 39.61
CA ASP A 149 -30.24 -3.54 40.87
C ASP A 149 -30.54 -5.02 41.19
N GLU A 150 -31.20 -5.30 42.32
CA GLU A 150 -31.45 -6.68 42.74
C GLU A 150 -32.45 -7.39 41.81
N ASP A 151 -33.42 -6.67 41.24
CA ASP A 151 -34.41 -7.19 40.29
C ASP A 151 -33.80 -7.39 38.90
N GLU A 152 -32.98 -6.45 38.40
CA GLU A 152 -32.19 -6.62 37.17
C GLU A 152 -31.17 -7.76 37.30
N SER A 153 -30.58 -7.93 38.49
CA SER A 153 -29.67 -9.05 38.79
C SER A 153 -30.39 -10.40 38.83
N ILE A 154 -31.66 -10.43 39.28
CA ILE A 154 -32.53 -11.60 39.19
C ILE A 154 -32.91 -11.87 37.74
N ALA A 155 -33.39 -10.86 37.00
CA ALA A 155 -33.77 -10.98 35.60
C ALA A 155 -32.62 -11.47 34.71
N LEU A 156 -31.38 -11.01 34.96
CA LEU A 156 -30.19 -11.51 34.26
C LEU A 156 -29.91 -12.99 34.57
N ARG A 157 -30.07 -13.43 35.83
CA ARG A 157 -29.93 -14.85 36.21
C ARG A 157 -31.03 -15.72 35.61
N GLU A 158 -32.26 -15.21 35.53
CA GLU A 158 -33.37 -15.91 34.88
C GLU A 158 -33.20 -16.00 33.36
N ALA A 159 -32.78 -14.92 32.69
CA ALA A 159 -32.46 -14.93 31.26
C ALA A 159 -31.30 -15.88 30.92
N ILE A 160 -30.27 -15.98 31.77
CA ILE A 160 -29.20 -16.98 31.61
C ILE A 160 -29.72 -18.41 31.79
N LYS A 161 -30.63 -18.64 32.75
CA LYS A 161 -31.25 -19.94 33.03
C LYS A 161 -32.22 -20.37 31.91
N GLU A 162 -33.01 -19.44 31.36
CA GLU A 162 -33.84 -19.67 30.18
C GLU A 162 -32.98 -19.92 28.94
N TYR A 163 -31.90 -19.17 28.76
CA TYR A 163 -30.95 -19.41 27.67
C TYR A 163 -30.35 -20.81 27.78
N GLU A 164 -29.84 -21.24 28.93
CA GLU A 164 -29.31 -22.60 29.08
C GLU A 164 -30.37 -23.69 28.81
N ALA A 165 -31.60 -23.51 29.29
CA ALA A 165 -32.72 -24.44 29.05
C ALA A 165 -33.18 -24.49 27.57
N SER A 166 -33.03 -23.39 26.83
CA SER A 166 -33.47 -23.27 25.43
C SER A 166 -32.34 -23.44 24.40
N LYS A 167 -31.08 -23.26 24.80
CA LYS A 167 -29.86 -23.30 23.97
C LYS A 167 -29.86 -24.46 22.99
N TRP A 168 -30.06 -25.68 23.47
CA TRP A 168 -30.04 -26.88 22.63
C TRP A 168 -31.25 -26.98 21.69
N LYS A 169 -32.39 -26.38 22.04
CA LYS A 169 -33.57 -26.28 21.17
C LYS A 169 -33.30 -25.32 19.99
N VAL A 170 -32.69 -24.17 20.27
CA VAL A 170 -32.31 -23.17 19.25
C VAL A 170 -31.17 -23.70 18.36
N ILE A 171 -30.15 -24.34 18.94
CA ILE A 171 -29.07 -25.01 18.19
C ILE A 171 -29.66 -26.13 17.32
N GLY A 172 -30.52 -26.97 17.88
CA GLY A 172 -31.19 -28.05 17.14
C GLY A 172 -31.95 -27.55 15.91
N GLN A 173 -32.72 -26.47 16.03
CA GLN A 173 -33.36 -25.82 14.88
C GLN A 173 -32.34 -25.33 13.85
N LYS A 174 -31.26 -24.65 14.28
CA LYS A 174 -30.23 -24.11 13.37
C LYS A 174 -29.39 -25.18 12.64
N VAL A 175 -29.23 -26.36 13.22
CA VAL A 175 -28.47 -27.49 12.62
C VAL A 175 -29.40 -28.55 11.99
N GLY A 176 -30.73 -28.38 12.09
CA GLY A 176 -31.71 -29.33 11.57
C GLY A 176 -31.71 -30.69 12.28
N LYS A 177 -31.43 -30.72 13.59
CA LYS A 177 -31.30 -31.94 14.42
C LYS A 177 -32.04 -31.80 15.76
N PRO A 178 -32.46 -32.92 16.39
CA PRO A 178 -33.06 -32.87 17.73
C PRO A 178 -32.12 -32.31 18.78
N ALA A 179 -32.64 -31.49 19.70
CA ALA A 179 -31.87 -30.77 20.72
C ALA A 179 -30.88 -31.67 21.50
N LYS A 180 -31.37 -32.81 22.02
CA LYS A 180 -30.57 -33.79 22.78
C LYS A 180 -29.40 -34.38 21.98
N ALA A 181 -29.50 -34.46 20.65
CA ALA A 181 -28.41 -34.96 19.82
C ALA A 181 -27.29 -33.92 19.69
N CYS A 182 -27.63 -32.63 19.62
CA CYS A 182 -26.65 -31.54 19.64
C CYS A 182 -25.93 -31.44 21.00
N GLU A 183 -26.68 -31.63 22.08
CA GLU A 183 -26.18 -31.66 23.46
C GLU A 183 -25.18 -32.80 23.69
N HIS A 184 -25.55 -34.04 23.33
CA HIS A 184 -24.68 -35.22 23.45
C HIS A 184 -23.39 -35.05 22.64
N MET A 185 -23.50 -34.64 21.38
CA MET A 185 -22.37 -34.43 20.46
C MET A 185 -21.42 -33.31 20.90
N SER A 186 -21.87 -32.38 21.76
CA SER A 186 -21.02 -31.36 22.38
C SER A 186 -20.26 -31.85 23.62
N SER A 187 -20.65 -33.00 24.17
CA SER A 187 -20.14 -33.55 25.43
C SER A 187 -19.11 -34.67 25.23
N GLU A 188 -18.98 -35.21 24.02
CA GLU A 188 -18.04 -36.29 23.69
C GLU A 188 -16.66 -35.74 23.24
N PRO A 189 -15.53 -36.21 23.81
CA PRO A 189 -14.21 -35.95 23.26
C PRO A 189 -13.99 -36.77 21.97
N PRO A 190 -13.42 -36.18 20.90
CA PRO A 190 -13.44 -36.80 19.58
C PRO A 190 -12.37 -37.89 19.38
N LEU A 191 -12.77 -39.14 19.12
CA LEU A 191 -11.87 -40.16 18.54
C LEU A 191 -12.59 -41.31 17.79
N SER A 192 -12.06 -41.61 16.60
CA SER A 192 -12.08 -42.91 15.88
C SER A 192 -13.39 -43.57 15.37
N THR A 193 -13.57 -43.45 14.04
CA THR A 193 -13.74 -44.54 13.02
C THR A 193 -15.07 -45.28 12.74
N LEU A 194 -15.40 -45.28 11.42
CA LEU A 194 -15.98 -46.35 10.57
C LEU A 194 -17.50 -46.69 10.63
N GLY A 195 -18.05 -47.07 9.46
CA GLY A 195 -19.47 -47.44 9.20
C GLY A 195 -20.28 -46.30 8.54
N VAL A 196 -20.73 -46.27 7.27
CA VAL A 196 -21.28 -47.22 6.26
C VAL A 196 -22.82 -47.26 6.23
N ASN A 197 -23.38 -46.88 5.05
CA ASN A 197 -24.80 -46.93 4.60
C ASN A 197 -25.82 -46.06 5.39
N SER A 198 -26.72 -45.25 4.80
CA SER A 198 -27.55 -45.28 3.57
C SER A 198 -28.90 -45.99 3.73
N GLU A 199 -30.02 -45.24 3.77
CA GLU A 199 -31.09 -45.27 2.73
C GLU A 199 -32.29 -44.31 3.00
N LYS A 200 -32.81 -43.75 1.89
CA LYS A 200 -34.21 -43.44 1.50
C LYS A 200 -35.27 -42.77 2.43
N GLU A 201 -35.82 -41.68 1.86
CA GLU A 201 -37.19 -41.13 1.93
C GLU A 201 -38.34 -42.13 1.57
N PRO A 202 -39.66 -41.80 1.52
CA PRO A 202 -40.32 -40.46 1.59
C PRO A 202 -41.62 -40.31 2.44
N SER A 203 -42.04 -39.04 2.62
CA SER A 203 -43.43 -38.52 2.62
C SER A 203 -44.51 -39.03 3.60
N LYS A 204 -45.20 -38.09 4.27
CA LYS A 204 -46.65 -37.81 4.07
C LYS A 204 -47.13 -36.54 4.80
N THR A 205 -47.72 -35.62 4.06
CA THR A 205 -48.66 -34.57 4.49
C THR A 205 -50.10 -35.04 4.17
N PRO A 206 -51.20 -34.28 4.40
CA PRO A 206 -51.34 -32.99 5.10
C PRO A 206 -52.40 -33.01 6.24
N PHE A 207 -52.62 -31.87 6.90
CA PHE A 207 -53.96 -31.27 7.05
C PHE A 207 -53.86 -29.75 7.34
N THR A 208 -54.97 -29.04 7.18
CA THR A 208 -55.15 -27.57 7.25
C THR A 208 -55.57 -27.12 8.66
N ASP A 209 -55.44 -25.85 9.12
CA ASP A 209 -56.17 -24.67 8.62
C ASP A 209 -55.71 -23.29 9.17
N HIS A 210 -56.27 -22.25 8.52
CA HIS A 210 -56.32 -20.79 8.74
C HIS A 210 -56.44 -20.21 10.18
N PRO A 211 -56.32 -18.87 10.39
CA PRO A 211 -55.56 -17.84 9.65
C PRO A 211 -54.85 -16.77 10.54
N SER A 212 -54.23 -15.80 9.86
CA SER A 212 -53.76 -14.46 10.30
C SER A 212 -54.39 -13.80 11.54
N HIS A 213 -53.58 -13.06 12.29
CA HIS A 213 -53.79 -11.61 12.48
C HIS A 213 -52.47 -10.86 12.71
N THR A 214 -52.41 -9.61 12.24
CA THR A 214 -51.28 -8.67 12.40
C THR A 214 -51.38 -7.91 13.71
N ALA A 215 -50.23 -7.62 14.32
CA ALA A 215 -50.07 -6.54 15.30
C ALA A 215 -48.77 -5.80 14.99
N GLU A 216 -48.87 -4.49 14.73
CA GLU A 216 -47.73 -3.59 14.68
C GLU A 216 -47.23 -3.31 16.11
N TYR A 217 -45.97 -2.90 16.24
CA TYR A 217 -45.49 -2.25 17.45
C TYR A 217 -44.54 -1.12 17.04
N ASP A 218 -45.04 0.11 17.11
CA ASP A 218 -44.25 1.31 16.86
C ASP A 218 -43.26 1.57 18.00
N GLY A 219 -42.19 2.29 17.68
CA GLY A 219 -40.98 2.31 18.51
C GLY A 219 -40.83 3.51 19.44
N GLU A 220 -39.91 3.33 20.39
CA GLU A 220 -39.06 4.39 20.96
C GLU A 220 -37.59 3.95 20.77
N GLY A 221 -36.59 4.82 20.69
CA GLY A 221 -36.58 6.26 20.93
C GLY A 221 -35.28 6.65 21.63
N ARG A 222 -34.14 6.67 20.91
CA ARG A 222 -32.84 7.10 21.46
C ARG A 222 -32.04 7.91 20.44
N ASP A 223 -31.93 9.21 20.72
CA ASP A 223 -31.17 10.17 19.92
C ASP A 223 -29.66 9.94 19.97
N ALA A 224 -28.98 10.23 18.85
CA ALA A 224 -27.53 10.10 18.72
C ALA A 224 -26.92 11.23 17.88
N ALA A 225 -27.03 12.46 18.41
CA ALA A 225 -26.23 13.67 18.11
C ALA A 225 -25.92 13.98 16.63
N ASP A 226 -26.56 15.04 16.12
CA ASP A 226 -26.24 15.63 14.81
C ASP A 226 -24.77 16.07 14.66
N GLY A 227 -24.20 15.72 13.51
CA GLY A 227 -22.99 16.31 12.96
C GLY A 227 -23.23 16.61 11.47
N PRO A 228 -23.10 17.86 11.01
CA PRO A 228 -23.77 18.28 9.77
C PRO A 228 -23.13 17.75 8.48
N PHE A 229 -23.93 17.77 7.42
CA PHE A 229 -23.57 17.56 6.00
C PHE A 229 -23.38 16.10 5.48
N LEU A 230 -24.10 15.13 6.05
CA LEU A 230 -24.66 14.03 5.24
C LEU A 230 -26.18 13.97 5.46
N SER A 231 -26.96 13.67 4.41
CA SER A 231 -28.41 13.50 4.59
C SER A 231 -28.70 12.18 5.31
N PRO A 232 -29.70 12.12 6.22
CA PRO A 232 -30.04 10.90 6.94
C PRO A 232 -30.36 9.71 6.02
N ARG A 233 -30.94 9.99 4.84
CA ARG A 233 -31.25 8.98 3.81
C ARG A 233 -30.00 8.31 3.24
N ILE A 234 -28.92 9.06 3.01
CA ILE A 234 -27.64 8.48 2.53
C ILE A 234 -26.98 7.66 3.64
N ALA A 235 -26.97 8.16 4.88
CA ALA A 235 -26.42 7.42 6.02
C ALA A 235 -27.18 6.10 6.28
N ALA A 236 -28.52 6.11 6.17
CA ALA A 236 -29.33 4.90 6.27
C ALA A 236 -29.10 3.92 5.11
N TYR A 237 -28.93 4.42 3.88
CA TYR A 237 -28.62 3.59 2.72
C TYR A 237 -27.25 2.92 2.84
N VAL A 238 -26.21 3.68 3.26
CA VAL A 238 -24.87 3.14 3.52
C VAL A 238 -24.91 2.06 4.61
N ARG A 239 -25.58 2.29 5.74
CA ARG A 239 -25.75 1.26 6.79
C ARG A 239 -26.51 0.02 6.31
N ARG A 240 -27.55 0.19 5.48
CA ARG A 240 -28.28 -0.95 4.89
C ARG A 240 -27.39 -1.77 3.95
N PHE A 241 -26.57 -1.08 3.14
CA PHE A 241 -25.57 -1.72 2.28
C PHE A 241 -24.47 -2.41 3.09
N GLU A 242 -23.93 -1.78 4.14
CA GLU A 242 -22.95 -2.37 5.07
C GLU A 242 -23.50 -3.64 5.74
N ASN A 243 -24.75 -3.62 6.22
CA ASN A 243 -25.39 -4.81 6.78
C ASN A 243 -25.55 -5.93 5.74
N GLN A 244 -25.90 -5.60 4.49
CA GLN A 244 -25.95 -6.59 3.41
C GLN A 244 -24.56 -7.13 3.03
N LEU A 245 -23.51 -6.29 3.04
CA LEU A 245 -22.12 -6.75 2.85
C LEU A 245 -21.74 -7.78 3.93
N ILE A 246 -22.06 -7.49 5.20
CA ILE A 246 -21.81 -8.40 6.33
C ILE A 246 -22.62 -9.70 6.19
N GLU A 247 -23.90 -9.62 5.81
CA GLU A 247 -24.78 -10.76 5.56
C GLU A 247 -24.26 -11.67 4.43
N TYR A 248 -23.65 -11.10 3.39
CA TYR A 248 -22.99 -11.82 2.30
C TYR A 248 -21.52 -12.22 2.58
N ASN A 249 -21.03 -12.14 3.83
CA ASN A 249 -19.64 -12.43 4.22
C ASN A 249 -18.57 -11.58 3.50
N LEU A 250 -18.97 -10.48 2.88
CA LEU A 250 -18.05 -9.53 2.26
C LEU A 250 -17.31 -8.78 3.38
N GLU A 251 -15.97 -8.82 3.33
CA GLU A 251 -15.10 -8.27 4.38
C GLU A 251 -15.29 -6.75 4.52
N ALA A 252 -16.27 -6.36 5.33
CA ALA A 252 -16.61 -4.97 5.62
C ALA A 252 -15.53 -4.24 6.45
N ARG A 253 -14.53 -4.99 6.96
CA ARG A 253 -13.40 -4.42 7.69
C ARG A 253 -12.43 -3.71 6.74
N GLY A 254 -12.43 -2.38 6.85
CA GLY A 254 -11.51 -1.51 6.16
C GLY A 254 -10.13 -1.40 6.83
N ILE A 255 -9.77 -0.17 7.16
CA ILE A 255 -8.52 0.25 7.82
C ILE A 255 -8.33 -0.25 9.27
N GLU A 256 -9.40 -0.70 9.95
CA GLU A 256 -9.38 -1.04 11.38
C GLU A 256 -8.32 -2.09 11.77
N ARG A 257 -7.70 -1.88 12.94
CA ARG A 257 -6.72 -2.81 13.51
C ARG A 257 -7.37 -4.15 13.86
N VAL A 258 -6.84 -5.24 13.29
CA VAL A 258 -7.24 -6.62 13.61
C VAL A 258 -6.78 -6.97 15.04
N GLN A 259 -7.73 -7.25 15.92
CA GLN A 259 -7.47 -7.57 17.33
C GLN A 259 -7.01 -9.01 17.52
N GLN A 260 -6.29 -9.30 18.62
CA GLN A 260 -5.67 -10.61 18.85
C GLN A 260 -6.66 -11.79 18.82
N HIS A 261 -7.93 -11.58 19.22
CA HIS A 261 -8.96 -12.62 19.24
C HIS A 261 -9.54 -12.96 17.84
N GLU A 262 -9.26 -12.12 16.85
CA GLU A 262 -9.78 -12.20 15.47
C GLU A 262 -8.72 -12.73 14.48
N ARG A 263 -7.48 -12.85 14.95
CA ARG A 263 -6.36 -13.46 14.21
C ARG A 263 -6.46 -14.99 14.28
N MET A 264 -5.81 -15.68 13.34
CA MET A 264 -5.81 -17.14 13.29
C MET A 264 -5.26 -17.75 14.58
N LYS A 265 -6.04 -18.60 15.26
CA LYS A 265 -5.66 -19.16 16.59
C LYS A 265 -4.39 -20.01 16.58
N LYS A 266 -4.07 -20.64 15.44
CA LYS A 266 -2.81 -21.37 15.17
C LYS A 266 -2.47 -21.20 13.68
N LEU A 267 -1.18 -21.06 13.35
CA LEU A 267 -0.71 -21.34 11.98
C LEU A 267 -0.59 -22.85 11.81
N THR A 268 -0.92 -23.33 10.62
CA THR A 268 -0.45 -24.63 10.13
C THR A 268 0.81 -24.43 9.29
N TRP A 269 1.53 -25.51 8.97
CA TRP A 269 2.58 -25.45 7.95
C TRP A 269 2.05 -24.94 6.59
N VAL A 270 0.80 -25.27 6.25
CA VAL A 270 0.13 -24.77 5.02
C VAL A 270 -0.01 -23.24 5.05
N SER A 271 -0.29 -22.65 6.22
CA SER A 271 -0.34 -21.18 6.38
C SER A 271 1.02 -20.51 6.14
N TYR A 272 2.13 -21.16 6.54
CA TYR A 272 3.47 -20.68 6.21
C TYR A 272 3.79 -20.86 4.71
N LEU A 273 3.46 -22.01 4.12
CA LEU A 273 3.63 -22.23 2.67
C LEU A 273 2.81 -21.22 1.85
N GLN A 274 1.61 -20.86 2.29
CA GLN A 274 0.77 -19.85 1.64
C GLN A 274 1.44 -18.47 1.58
N ALA A 275 2.27 -18.09 2.56
CA ALA A 275 3.03 -16.85 2.50
C ALA A 275 4.08 -16.86 1.36
N PHE A 276 4.76 -18.00 1.14
CA PHE A 276 5.66 -18.18 -0.01
C PHE A 276 4.87 -18.19 -1.33
N LEU A 277 3.79 -18.98 -1.41
CA LEU A 277 2.98 -19.13 -2.63
C LEU A 277 2.30 -17.83 -3.05
N LEU A 278 1.86 -16.98 -2.11
CA LEU A 278 1.30 -15.67 -2.41
C LEU A 278 2.28 -14.81 -3.22
N TRP A 279 3.52 -14.67 -2.75
CA TRP A 279 4.52 -13.87 -3.46
C TRP A 279 4.90 -14.47 -4.83
N VAL A 280 4.92 -15.81 -4.95
CA VAL A 280 5.14 -16.48 -6.23
C VAL A 280 3.98 -16.24 -7.20
N SER A 281 2.73 -16.38 -6.73
CA SER A 281 1.50 -16.20 -7.50
C SER A 281 1.40 -14.79 -8.08
N ILE A 282 1.64 -13.77 -7.24
CA ILE A 282 1.62 -12.36 -7.62
C ILE A 282 2.70 -12.06 -8.68
N ASN A 283 3.94 -12.48 -8.45
CA ASN A 283 5.07 -11.99 -9.25
C ASN A 283 5.39 -12.83 -10.49
N LEU A 284 4.88 -14.05 -10.60
CA LEU A 284 5.05 -14.90 -11.79
C LEU A 284 4.05 -14.54 -12.89
N ALA A 285 4.04 -13.25 -13.23
CA ALA A 285 3.09 -12.60 -14.12
C ALA A 285 3.81 -11.88 -15.28
N ALA A 286 3.07 -11.61 -16.36
CA ALA A 286 3.65 -11.15 -17.61
C ALA A 286 4.24 -9.72 -17.57
N ASN A 287 3.82 -8.89 -16.60
CA ASN A 287 4.36 -7.56 -16.37
C ASN A 287 5.86 -7.61 -15.99
N ASN A 288 6.26 -8.56 -15.13
CA ASN A 288 7.65 -8.79 -14.79
C ASN A 288 8.44 -9.38 -15.97
N ILE A 289 7.81 -10.21 -16.82
CA ILE A 289 8.44 -10.69 -18.06
C ILE A 289 8.72 -9.51 -19.00
N THR A 290 7.76 -8.60 -19.21
CA THR A 290 7.98 -7.41 -20.05
C THR A 290 8.95 -6.41 -19.43
N LEU A 291 9.10 -6.37 -18.10
CA LEU A 291 10.14 -5.60 -17.43
C LEU A 291 11.55 -6.16 -17.68
N GLY A 292 11.72 -7.49 -17.65
CA GLY A 292 12.98 -8.14 -17.98
C GLY A 292 13.47 -7.82 -19.39
N MET A 293 12.54 -7.67 -20.35
CA MET A 293 12.86 -7.32 -21.73
C MET A 293 13.59 -5.97 -21.89
N LEU A 294 13.47 -5.05 -20.93
CA LEU A 294 14.08 -3.71 -21.04
C LEU A 294 15.61 -3.73 -20.95
N GLY A 295 16.21 -4.75 -20.32
CA GLY A 295 17.67 -4.88 -20.20
C GLY A 295 18.37 -4.91 -21.56
N PRO A 296 18.05 -5.88 -22.44
CA PRO A 296 18.57 -5.90 -23.80
C PRO A 296 17.97 -4.81 -24.71
N VAL A 297 16.66 -4.53 -24.65
CA VAL A 297 16.00 -3.64 -25.62
C VAL A 297 16.28 -2.15 -25.39
N VAL A 298 16.19 -1.68 -24.14
CA VAL A 298 16.31 -0.24 -23.81
C VAL A 298 17.72 0.09 -23.35
N TYR A 299 18.36 -0.78 -22.57
CA TYR A 299 19.69 -0.56 -22.01
C TYR A 299 20.83 -1.20 -22.80
N GLY A 300 20.54 -1.95 -23.87
CA GLY A 300 21.55 -2.56 -24.74
C GLY A 300 22.45 -3.58 -24.04
N LEU A 301 21.99 -4.14 -22.92
CA LEU A 301 22.76 -5.05 -22.09
C LEU A 301 22.69 -6.49 -22.61
N SER A 302 23.82 -7.19 -22.61
CA SER A 302 23.87 -8.64 -22.83
C SER A 302 22.99 -9.39 -21.82
N PHE A 303 22.66 -10.65 -22.14
CA PHE A 303 21.88 -11.53 -21.27
C PHE A 303 22.49 -11.63 -19.86
N LEU A 304 23.82 -11.81 -19.76
CA LEU A 304 24.50 -11.97 -18.47
C LEU A 304 24.45 -10.70 -17.62
N ASP A 305 24.74 -9.54 -18.20
CA ASP A 305 24.63 -8.25 -17.50
C ASP A 305 23.19 -8.01 -17.02
N SER A 306 22.21 -8.25 -17.90
CA SER A 306 20.80 -8.11 -17.59
C SER A 306 20.36 -9.06 -16.49
N ALA A 307 20.78 -10.33 -16.53
CA ALA A 307 20.46 -11.34 -15.54
C ALA A 307 21.01 -10.95 -14.15
N LEU A 308 22.29 -10.55 -14.08
CA LEU A 308 22.92 -10.13 -12.83
C LEU A 308 22.28 -8.85 -12.27
N CYS A 309 22.06 -7.83 -13.11
CA CYS A 309 21.45 -6.58 -12.66
C CYS A 309 20.00 -6.77 -12.18
N SER A 310 19.22 -7.59 -12.87
CA SER A 310 17.81 -7.81 -12.56
C SER A 310 17.60 -8.67 -11.31
N VAL A 311 18.35 -9.77 -11.15
CA VAL A 311 18.26 -10.65 -9.97
C VAL A 311 18.81 -9.97 -8.71
N LEU A 312 19.94 -9.27 -8.80
CA LEU A 312 20.51 -8.56 -7.65
C LEU A 312 19.70 -7.30 -7.29
N GLY A 313 19.14 -6.60 -8.28
CA GLY A 313 18.19 -5.50 -8.04
C GLY A 313 16.95 -6.01 -7.31
N ALA A 314 16.32 -7.07 -7.84
CA ALA A 314 15.18 -7.73 -7.20
C ALA A 314 15.49 -8.17 -5.77
N LEU A 315 16.70 -8.70 -5.49
CA LEU A 315 17.13 -9.08 -4.14
C LEU A 315 17.11 -7.90 -3.17
N VAL A 316 17.69 -6.76 -3.55
CA VAL A 316 17.71 -5.58 -2.68
C VAL A 316 16.29 -5.06 -2.39
N GLY A 317 15.41 -4.99 -3.40
CA GLY A 317 14.01 -4.59 -3.18
C GLY A 317 13.21 -5.62 -2.37
N ALA A 318 13.40 -6.91 -2.62
CA ALA A 318 12.69 -8.00 -1.94
C ALA A 318 13.07 -8.13 -0.46
N LEU A 319 14.31 -7.79 -0.07
CA LEU A 319 14.72 -7.69 1.33
C LEU A 319 13.86 -6.65 2.09
N VAL A 320 13.60 -5.50 1.47
CA VAL A 320 12.76 -4.43 2.04
C VAL A 320 11.31 -4.87 2.16
N ALA A 321 10.72 -5.40 1.09
CA ALA A 321 9.34 -5.89 1.09
C ALA A 321 9.12 -7.04 2.11
N SER A 322 10.07 -7.98 2.19
CA SER A 322 10.04 -9.10 3.14
C SER A 322 10.17 -8.63 4.59
N TRP A 323 10.95 -7.58 4.86
CA TRP A 323 11.02 -6.98 6.19
C TRP A 323 9.70 -6.32 6.57
N MET A 324 9.10 -5.56 5.66
CA MET A 324 7.79 -4.93 5.86
C MET A 324 6.67 -5.96 6.12
N ALA A 325 6.67 -7.10 5.41
CA ALA A 325 5.75 -8.21 5.66
C ALA A 325 5.74 -8.68 7.13
N THR A 326 6.89 -8.65 7.81
CA THR A 326 6.98 -9.08 9.23
C THR A 326 6.24 -8.15 10.23
N TRP A 327 5.87 -6.93 9.83
CA TRP A 327 5.13 -6.00 10.70
C TRP A 327 3.62 -6.26 10.70
N GLY A 328 3.09 -6.99 9.72
CA GLY A 328 1.67 -7.37 9.64
C GLY A 328 1.21 -8.19 10.86
N PRO A 329 1.81 -9.36 11.15
CA PRO A 329 1.41 -10.19 12.28
C PRO A 329 1.64 -9.51 13.62
N VAL A 330 2.66 -8.65 13.71
CA VAL A 330 3.05 -7.96 14.95
C VAL A 330 2.02 -6.89 15.30
N SER A 331 1.75 -5.98 14.36
CA SER A 331 0.88 -4.82 14.62
C SER A 331 -0.60 -5.19 14.51
N GLY A 332 -0.99 -5.91 13.45
CA GLY A 332 -2.37 -6.03 12.97
C GLY A 332 -2.94 -4.73 12.40
N VAL A 333 -2.10 -3.73 12.07
CA VAL A 333 -2.52 -2.54 11.31
C VAL A 333 -2.05 -2.66 9.87
N ARG A 334 -2.77 -2.01 8.96
CA ARG A 334 -2.43 -1.94 7.52
C ARG A 334 -1.17 -1.10 7.31
N THR A 335 -0.44 -1.36 6.23
CA THR A 335 0.97 -0.94 6.04
C THR A 335 1.13 0.58 6.04
N MET A 336 0.24 1.32 5.36
CA MET A 336 0.29 2.79 5.37
C MET A 336 -0.23 3.41 6.67
N ALA A 337 -1.06 2.69 7.43
CA ALA A 337 -1.41 3.08 8.81
C ALA A 337 -0.24 2.87 9.78
N PHE A 338 0.62 1.86 9.58
CA PHE A 338 1.91 1.74 10.26
C PHE A 338 2.85 2.90 9.92
N GLY A 339 2.87 3.36 8.67
CA GLY A 339 3.65 4.54 8.23
C GLY A 339 3.39 5.82 9.04
N ARG A 340 2.21 5.97 9.66
CA ARG A 340 1.86 7.10 10.55
C ARG A 340 2.74 7.22 11.80
N TYR A 341 3.31 6.11 12.30
CA TYR A 341 4.20 6.10 13.47
C TYR A 341 5.59 6.71 13.19
N THR A 342 5.93 6.89 11.91
CA THR A 342 7.19 7.47 11.43
C THR A 342 6.95 8.82 10.75
N MET A 343 6.07 8.85 9.74
CA MET A 343 5.80 10.04 8.94
C MET A 343 4.86 11.05 9.63
N GLY A 344 4.31 10.72 10.80
CA GLY A 344 3.34 11.55 11.51
C GLY A 344 1.97 11.64 10.83
N TRP A 345 1.03 12.37 11.43
CA TRP A 345 -0.38 12.35 10.99
C TRP A 345 -0.64 13.02 9.63
N TRP A 346 0.03 14.13 9.32
CA TRP A 346 -0.19 14.87 8.08
C TRP A 346 0.71 14.41 6.92
N PRO A 347 2.04 14.29 7.08
CA PRO A 347 2.91 13.88 5.97
C PRO A 347 2.66 12.46 5.48
N SER A 348 2.23 11.54 6.36
CA SER A 348 1.85 10.18 5.95
C SER A 348 0.79 10.16 4.83
N LYS A 349 -0.11 11.15 4.77
CA LYS A 349 -1.11 11.26 3.71
C LYS A 349 -0.51 11.49 2.32
N ILE A 350 0.62 12.20 2.24
CA ILE A 350 1.34 12.39 0.97
C ILE A 350 1.89 11.05 0.50
N VAL A 351 2.44 10.25 1.43
CA VAL A 351 2.92 8.90 1.13
C VAL A 351 1.77 7.95 0.74
N VAL A 352 0.60 8.06 1.37
CA VAL A 352 -0.62 7.34 0.95
C VAL A 352 -1.04 7.72 -0.46
N ILE A 353 -1.01 9.00 -0.84
CA ILE A 353 -1.33 9.43 -2.21
C ILE A 353 -0.33 8.85 -3.22
N LEU A 354 0.97 8.85 -2.88
CA LEU A 354 2.00 8.20 -3.71
C LEU A 354 1.78 6.68 -3.80
N ASN A 355 1.31 6.02 -2.73
CA ASN A 355 1.00 4.60 -2.77
C ASN A 355 -0.29 4.27 -3.55
N LEU A 356 -1.28 5.17 -3.54
CA LEU A 356 -2.46 5.04 -4.41
C LEU A 356 -2.07 5.18 -5.89
N ILE A 357 -1.21 6.15 -6.21
CA ILE A 357 -0.63 6.28 -7.56
C ILE A 357 0.18 5.02 -7.92
N GLN A 358 0.97 4.48 -6.99
CA GLN A 358 1.71 3.23 -7.14
C GLN A 358 0.82 2.05 -7.53
N MET A 359 -0.21 1.77 -6.74
CA MET A 359 -1.08 0.60 -6.93
C MET A 359 -1.85 0.70 -8.24
N LEU A 360 -2.46 1.87 -8.51
CA LEU A 360 -3.25 2.08 -9.72
C LEU A 360 -2.38 2.04 -10.98
N GLY A 361 -1.12 2.48 -10.91
CA GLY A 361 -0.19 2.40 -12.05
C GLY A 361 0.33 0.98 -12.34
N TYR A 362 0.47 0.10 -11.34
CA TYR A 362 0.71 -1.33 -11.62
C TYR A 362 -0.50 -1.98 -12.27
N SER A 363 -1.71 -1.76 -11.73
CA SER A 363 -2.92 -2.29 -12.34
C SER A 363 -3.15 -1.79 -13.77
N LEU A 364 -2.74 -0.55 -14.09
CA LEU A 364 -2.69 0.00 -15.44
C LEU A 364 -1.75 -0.82 -16.34
N ILE A 365 -0.50 -1.03 -15.90
CA ILE A 365 0.51 -1.79 -16.63
C ILE A 365 0.02 -3.21 -16.93
N ASP A 366 -0.53 -3.89 -15.94
CA ASP A 366 -1.12 -5.23 -16.08
C ASP A 366 -2.20 -5.26 -17.15
N CYS A 367 -3.12 -4.29 -17.10
CA CYS A 367 -4.20 -4.19 -18.09
C CYS A 367 -3.66 -4.07 -19.51
N VAL A 368 -2.64 -3.23 -19.73
CA VAL A 368 -2.02 -3.04 -21.06
C VAL A 368 -1.29 -4.31 -21.52
N VAL A 369 -0.50 -4.96 -20.65
CA VAL A 369 0.24 -6.18 -21.00
C VAL A 369 -0.75 -7.32 -21.32
N CYS A 370 -1.80 -7.50 -20.52
CA CYS A 370 -2.87 -8.47 -20.80
C CYS A 370 -3.53 -8.19 -22.15
N GLY A 371 -3.87 -6.93 -22.42
CA GLY A 371 -4.45 -6.48 -23.68
C GLY A 371 -3.56 -6.78 -24.89
N GLN A 372 -2.25 -6.58 -24.79
CA GLN A 372 -1.29 -6.91 -25.85
C GLN A 372 -1.23 -8.42 -26.12
N ILE A 373 -1.12 -9.25 -25.07
CA ILE A 373 -1.04 -10.71 -25.21
C ILE A 373 -2.32 -11.27 -25.84
N LEU A 374 -3.49 -10.94 -25.29
CA LEU A 374 -4.77 -11.45 -25.80
C LEU A 374 -5.06 -10.99 -27.23
N SER A 375 -4.70 -9.74 -27.57
CA SER A 375 -4.83 -9.22 -28.94
C SER A 375 -3.93 -9.98 -29.92
N ALA A 376 -2.69 -10.27 -29.55
CA ALA A 376 -1.73 -11.02 -30.36
C ALA A 376 -2.07 -12.52 -30.50
N VAL A 377 -2.77 -13.12 -29.54
CA VAL A 377 -3.32 -14.49 -29.66
C VAL A 377 -4.47 -14.55 -30.68
N SER A 378 -5.27 -13.49 -30.78
CA SER A 378 -6.54 -13.48 -31.52
C SER A 378 -6.36 -13.79 -33.03
N PRO A 379 -7.15 -14.72 -33.62
CA PRO A 379 -7.15 -14.93 -35.06
C PRO A 379 -7.50 -13.65 -35.82
N ASN A 380 -6.73 -13.37 -36.87
CA ASN A 380 -6.90 -12.24 -37.80
C ASN A 380 -6.93 -10.83 -37.15
N GLY A 381 -6.53 -10.70 -35.88
CA GLY A 381 -6.57 -9.41 -35.16
C GLY A 381 -7.98 -8.95 -34.75
N ASN A 382 -8.97 -9.86 -34.76
CA ASN A 382 -10.37 -9.54 -34.46
C ASN A 382 -10.58 -8.95 -33.05
N MET A 383 -9.64 -9.12 -32.12
CA MET A 383 -9.72 -8.54 -30.78
C MET A 383 -8.64 -7.48 -30.57
N SER A 384 -9.04 -6.23 -30.32
CA SER A 384 -8.09 -5.13 -30.04
C SER A 384 -7.59 -5.16 -28.59
N VAL A 385 -6.42 -4.54 -28.37
CA VAL A 385 -5.81 -4.33 -27.03
C VAL A 385 -6.78 -3.71 -26.02
N ALA A 386 -7.68 -2.82 -26.47
CA ALA A 386 -8.68 -2.19 -25.60
C ALA A 386 -9.73 -3.18 -25.05
N VAL A 387 -10.13 -4.18 -25.84
CA VAL A 387 -11.07 -5.22 -25.40
C VAL A 387 -10.41 -6.09 -24.33
N GLY A 388 -9.13 -6.45 -24.51
CA GLY A 388 -8.37 -7.19 -23.49
C GLY A 388 -8.21 -6.39 -22.18
N ILE A 389 -7.91 -5.08 -22.27
CA ILE A 389 -7.87 -4.16 -21.11
C ILE A 389 -9.21 -4.15 -20.33
N VAL A 390 -10.35 -4.14 -21.02
CA VAL A 390 -11.66 -4.15 -20.35
C VAL A 390 -11.96 -5.51 -19.72
N ILE A 391 -11.63 -6.62 -20.39
CA ILE A 391 -11.83 -7.98 -19.86
C ILE A 391 -11.08 -8.16 -18.53
N ILE A 392 -9.78 -7.86 -18.50
CA ILE A 392 -8.94 -8.04 -17.31
C ILE A 392 -9.36 -7.11 -16.15
N ALA A 393 -9.71 -5.84 -16.45
CA ALA A 393 -10.18 -4.89 -15.46
C ALA A 393 -11.50 -5.34 -14.82
N VAL A 394 -12.48 -5.80 -15.61
CA VAL A 394 -13.76 -6.31 -15.10
C VAL A 394 -13.56 -7.60 -14.30
N SER A 395 -12.70 -8.53 -14.75
CA SER A 395 -12.37 -9.75 -14.01
C SER A 395 -11.71 -9.45 -12.66
N CYS A 396 -10.75 -8.53 -12.62
CA CYS A 396 -10.12 -8.08 -11.39
C CYS A 396 -11.13 -7.39 -10.46
N TRP A 397 -11.95 -6.47 -10.98
CA TRP A 397 -12.98 -5.76 -10.22
C TRP A 397 -13.96 -6.71 -9.53
N VAL A 398 -14.43 -7.73 -10.23
CA VAL A 398 -15.32 -8.77 -9.68
C VAL A 398 -14.64 -9.42 -8.46
N ILE A 399 -13.44 -9.96 -8.60
CA ILE A 399 -12.77 -10.69 -7.51
C ILE A 399 -12.38 -9.75 -6.35
N ALA A 400 -11.87 -8.56 -6.66
CA ALA A 400 -11.50 -7.54 -5.65
C ALA A 400 -12.72 -6.95 -4.92
N THR A 401 -13.93 -7.02 -5.50
CA THR A 401 -15.18 -6.55 -4.88
C THR A 401 -15.84 -7.66 -4.06
N PHE A 402 -15.87 -8.90 -4.55
CA PHE A 402 -16.44 -10.05 -3.82
C PHE A 402 -15.50 -10.64 -2.75
N GLY A 403 -14.29 -10.11 -2.61
CA GLY A 403 -13.60 -10.02 -1.31
C GLY A 403 -12.58 -11.12 -0.97
N TYR A 404 -11.97 -10.94 0.20
CA TYR A 404 -10.77 -11.66 0.67
C TYR A 404 -10.90 -13.19 0.67
N GLN A 405 -12.09 -13.75 0.94
CA GLN A 405 -12.29 -15.21 0.90
C GLN A 405 -12.18 -15.77 -0.53
N VAL A 406 -12.74 -15.08 -1.53
CA VAL A 406 -12.64 -15.46 -2.95
C VAL A 406 -11.19 -15.32 -3.43
N PHE A 407 -10.53 -14.22 -3.07
CA PHE A 407 -9.11 -14.00 -3.33
C PHE A 407 -8.22 -15.12 -2.74
N HIS A 408 -8.35 -15.46 -1.46
CA HIS A 408 -7.55 -16.51 -0.84
C HIS A 408 -7.86 -17.93 -1.35
N TYR A 409 -9.05 -18.18 -1.91
CA TYR A 409 -9.35 -19.41 -2.63
C TYR A 409 -8.69 -19.43 -4.02
N TYR A 410 -8.73 -18.31 -4.75
CA TYR A 410 -8.07 -18.15 -6.05
C TYR A 410 -6.55 -18.29 -5.94
N GLU A 411 -5.91 -17.52 -5.04
CA GLU A 411 -4.45 -17.55 -4.81
C GLU A 411 -3.92 -18.91 -4.37
N ARG A 412 -4.76 -19.76 -3.77
CA ARG A 412 -4.39 -21.13 -3.39
C ARG A 412 -4.05 -22.01 -4.62
N PHE A 413 -4.52 -21.63 -5.81
CA PHE A 413 -4.34 -22.40 -7.04
C PHE A 413 -3.77 -21.59 -8.21
N ALA A 414 -3.90 -20.26 -8.22
CA ALA A 414 -3.50 -19.38 -9.32
C ALA A 414 -2.01 -19.50 -9.72
N PHE A 415 -1.12 -19.73 -8.76
CA PHE A 415 0.31 -19.93 -9.01
C PHE A 415 0.62 -21.15 -9.90
N LEU A 416 -0.21 -22.20 -9.86
CA LEU A 416 0.13 -23.49 -10.47
C LEU A 416 0.01 -23.47 -12.01
N PRO A 417 -1.05 -22.91 -12.62
CA PRO A 417 -1.05 -22.63 -14.06
C PRO A 417 0.14 -21.76 -14.49
N GLN A 418 0.47 -20.70 -13.74
CA GLN A 418 1.55 -19.77 -14.10
C GLN A 418 2.93 -20.43 -14.10
N ILE A 419 3.28 -21.17 -13.04
CA ILE A 419 4.59 -21.84 -12.99
C ILE A 419 4.74 -22.89 -14.09
N ILE A 420 3.65 -23.54 -14.51
CA ILE A 420 3.66 -24.45 -15.67
C ILE A 420 3.91 -23.66 -16.96
N VAL A 421 3.10 -22.63 -17.29
CA VAL A 421 3.22 -21.97 -18.60
C VAL A 421 4.46 -21.10 -18.74
N VAL A 422 4.97 -20.49 -17.66
CA VAL A 422 6.23 -19.73 -17.70
C VAL A 422 7.45 -20.69 -17.77
N SER A 423 7.36 -21.88 -17.18
CA SER A 423 8.39 -22.94 -17.41
C SER A 423 8.40 -23.42 -18.86
N ILE A 424 7.21 -23.62 -19.45
CA ILE A 424 7.07 -24.00 -20.87
C ILE A 424 7.61 -22.89 -21.78
N LEU A 425 7.32 -21.62 -21.48
CA LEU A 425 7.85 -20.47 -22.21
C LEU A 425 9.37 -20.44 -22.16
N TYR A 426 9.97 -20.57 -20.97
CA TYR A 426 11.42 -20.66 -20.80
C TYR A 426 12.02 -21.81 -21.64
N ALA A 427 11.48 -23.02 -21.48
CA ALA A 427 12.00 -24.21 -22.17
C ALA A 427 11.98 -24.05 -23.69
N VAL A 428 10.87 -23.60 -24.28
CA VAL A 428 10.72 -23.46 -25.75
C VAL A 428 11.54 -22.29 -26.29
N SER A 429 11.48 -21.12 -25.64
CA SER A 429 12.18 -19.93 -26.12
C SER A 429 13.69 -19.95 -25.86
N SER A 430 14.20 -20.76 -24.92
CA SER A 430 15.64 -20.86 -24.59
C SER A 430 16.54 -21.15 -25.79
N SER A 431 16.01 -21.89 -26.79
CA SER A 431 16.70 -22.19 -28.06
C SER A 431 17.03 -20.95 -28.92
N LYS A 432 16.40 -19.81 -28.64
CA LYS A 432 16.57 -18.52 -29.35
C LYS A 432 17.22 -17.44 -28.48
N PHE A 433 17.65 -17.75 -27.25
CA PHE A 433 18.31 -16.78 -26.38
C PHE A 433 19.75 -16.55 -26.86
N ASP A 434 20.10 -15.30 -27.13
CA ASP A 434 21.52 -14.94 -27.23
C ASP A 434 22.11 -14.90 -25.81
N LEU A 435 23.06 -15.79 -25.56
CA LEU A 435 23.83 -15.92 -24.32
C LEU A 435 25.32 -15.57 -24.50
N SER A 436 25.75 -15.28 -25.73
CA SER A 436 27.16 -15.19 -26.12
C SER A 436 27.62 -13.78 -26.50
N THR A 437 26.73 -12.92 -27.00
CA THR A 437 27.06 -11.53 -27.34
C THR A 437 27.32 -10.71 -26.06
N PRO A 438 28.54 -10.18 -25.85
CA PRO A 438 28.85 -9.34 -24.69
C PRO A 438 28.33 -7.92 -24.89
N SER A 439 28.03 -7.23 -23.78
CA SER A 439 27.69 -5.80 -23.81
C SER A 439 28.89 -4.98 -24.33
N SER A 440 28.64 -4.09 -25.29
CA SER A 440 29.68 -3.30 -25.95
C SER A 440 29.26 -1.83 -26.10
N GLY A 441 30.25 -0.93 -26.22
CA GLY A 441 30.05 0.53 -26.23
C GLY A 441 31.04 1.24 -25.30
N ASP A 442 30.78 2.52 -25.01
CA ASP A 442 31.55 3.29 -24.02
C ASP A 442 31.41 2.68 -22.60
N PRO A 443 32.51 2.40 -21.88
CA PRO A 443 32.46 1.86 -20.52
C PRO A 443 31.65 2.70 -19.51
N ARG A 444 31.60 4.03 -19.64
CA ARG A 444 30.83 4.89 -18.72
C ARG A 444 29.32 4.75 -18.96
N THR A 445 28.93 4.74 -20.23
CA THR A 445 27.54 4.50 -20.67
C THR A 445 27.08 3.09 -20.32
N LEU A 446 27.92 2.07 -20.52
CA LEU A 446 27.63 0.70 -20.09
C LEU A 446 27.45 0.60 -18.56
N ALA A 447 28.28 1.28 -17.77
CA ALA A 447 28.11 1.34 -16.32
C ALA A 447 26.80 2.04 -15.91
N GLY A 448 26.45 3.16 -16.58
CA GLY A 448 25.18 3.86 -16.36
C GLY A 448 23.95 3.02 -16.70
N ASN A 449 23.99 2.29 -17.82
CA ASN A 449 22.92 1.39 -18.26
C ASN A 449 22.73 0.21 -17.29
N ARG A 450 23.82 -0.43 -16.84
CA ARG A 450 23.79 -1.48 -15.81
C ARG A 450 23.15 -0.97 -14.49
N LEU A 451 23.58 0.19 -14.03
CA LEU A 451 23.08 0.79 -12.78
C LEU A 451 21.60 1.19 -12.87
N SER A 452 21.18 1.70 -14.03
CA SER A 452 19.79 2.11 -14.29
C SER A 452 18.86 0.90 -14.40
N PHE A 453 19.28 -0.17 -15.07
CA PHE A 453 18.48 -1.41 -15.15
C PHE A 453 18.38 -2.11 -13.78
N PHE A 454 19.47 -2.15 -13.00
CA PHE A 454 19.43 -2.58 -11.59
C PHE A 454 18.45 -1.71 -10.77
N SER A 455 18.50 -0.38 -10.92
CA SER A 455 17.60 0.57 -10.23
C SER A 455 16.13 0.27 -10.52
N ILE A 456 15.78 -0.03 -11.77
CA ILE A 456 14.42 -0.40 -12.17
C ILE A 456 13.98 -1.76 -11.62
N CYS A 457 14.82 -2.79 -11.67
CA CYS A 457 14.49 -4.11 -11.10
C CYS A 457 14.43 -4.10 -9.56
N LEU A 458 15.25 -3.28 -8.89
CA LEU A 458 15.10 -2.96 -7.48
C LEU A 458 13.76 -2.28 -7.21
N SER A 459 13.38 -1.31 -8.05
CA SER A 459 12.12 -0.58 -7.89
C SER A 459 10.89 -1.51 -7.99
N ALA A 460 10.90 -2.44 -8.95
CA ALA A 460 9.83 -3.45 -9.06
C ALA A 460 9.65 -4.27 -7.78
N ALA A 461 10.74 -4.70 -7.13
CA ALA A 461 10.66 -5.48 -5.89
C ALA A 461 10.43 -4.63 -4.63
N ILE A 462 11.00 -3.42 -4.54
CA ILE A 462 10.86 -2.55 -3.34
C ILE A 462 9.43 -2.02 -3.22
N THR A 463 8.72 -1.81 -4.32
CA THR A 463 7.38 -1.21 -4.35
C THR A 463 6.26 -2.11 -3.80
N TYR A 464 6.57 -3.36 -3.42
CA TYR A 464 5.72 -4.18 -2.55
C TYR A 464 5.84 -3.81 -1.05
N ALA A 465 6.90 -3.12 -0.63
CA ALA A 465 7.11 -2.75 0.78
C ALA A 465 6.00 -1.89 1.41
N PRO A 466 5.34 -0.96 0.70
CA PRO A 466 4.22 -0.17 1.23
C PRO A 466 2.88 -0.91 1.34
N LEU A 467 2.79 -2.17 0.89
CA LEU A 467 1.58 -3.01 1.01
C LEU A 467 1.82 -4.36 1.70
N ALA A 468 3.09 -4.79 1.83
CA ALA A 468 3.47 -6.14 2.23
C ALA A 468 2.95 -6.60 3.60
N ALA A 469 2.63 -5.70 4.54
CA ALA A 469 2.08 -6.10 5.84
C ALA A 469 0.59 -6.47 5.77
N ASP A 470 -0.14 -6.01 4.74
CA ASP A 470 -1.61 -6.08 4.66
C ASP A 470 -2.15 -7.50 4.58
N PHE A 471 -1.44 -8.40 3.91
CA PHE A 471 -1.81 -9.82 3.77
C PHE A 471 -1.56 -10.63 5.05
N PHE A 472 -0.77 -10.09 5.98
CA PHE A 472 -0.33 -10.80 7.17
C PHE A 472 -0.91 -10.24 8.48
N VAL A 473 -1.81 -9.23 8.43
CA VAL A 473 -2.48 -8.67 9.63
C VAL A 473 -3.33 -9.69 10.41
N TYR A 474 -3.84 -10.73 9.74
CA TYR A 474 -4.61 -11.82 10.33
C TYR A 474 -3.75 -12.93 10.96
N TYR A 475 -2.43 -12.86 10.82
CA TYR A 475 -1.51 -13.83 11.43
C TYR A 475 -1.30 -13.46 12.92
N PRO A 476 -1.36 -14.41 13.85
CA PRO A 476 -1.13 -14.17 15.27
C PRO A 476 0.27 -13.58 15.55
N GLU A 477 0.34 -12.74 16.58
CA GLU A 477 1.50 -11.94 16.97
C GLU A 477 2.75 -12.77 17.34
N ARG A 478 2.57 -14.07 17.65
CA ARG A 478 3.64 -15.02 17.93
C ARG A 478 4.24 -15.68 16.67
N THR A 479 3.84 -15.27 15.47
CA THR A 479 4.41 -15.77 14.21
C THR A 479 5.91 -15.51 14.14
N SER A 480 6.69 -16.51 13.73
CA SER A 480 8.14 -16.38 13.60
C SER A 480 8.51 -15.36 12.52
N ARG A 481 9.09 -14.22 12.93
CA ARG A 481 9.50 -13.16 12.00
C ARG A 481 10.55 -13.63 11.00
N VAL A 482 11.53 -14.43 11.45
CA VAL A 482 12.56 -15.00 10.57
C VAL A 482 11.95 -15.95 9.55
N THR A 483 11.01 -16.80 9.96
CA THR A 483 10.33 -17.73 9.06
C THR A 483 9.48 -17.00 8.02
N LEU A 484 8.68 -16.01 8.43
CA LEU A 484 7.87 -15.20 7.51
C LEU A 484 8.73 -14.34 6.58
N PHE A 485 9.83 -13.77 7.08
CA PHE A 485 10.81 -13.02 6.29
C PHE A 485 11.43 -13.91 5.20
N SER A 486 12.00 -15.07 5.57
CA SER A 486 12.66 -15.96 4.61
C SER A 486 11.70 -16.56 3.59
N LEU A 487 10.46 -16.90 3.99
CA LEU A 487 9.44 -17.39 3.06
C LEU A 487 8.98 -16.28 2.09
N SER A 488 8.88 -15.04 2.56
CA SER A 488 8.58 -13.89 1.69
C SER A 488 9.72 -13.61 0.71
N LEU A 489 10.96 -13.61 1.20
CA LEU A 489 12.15 -13.32 0.42
C LEU A 489 12.37 -14.36 -0.68
N VAL A 490 12.27 -15.66 -0.33
CA VAL A 490 12.42 -16.75 -1.31
C VAL A 490 11.25 -16.77 -2.29
N GLY A 491 10.02 -16.46 -1.84
CA GLY A 491 8.84 -16.36 -2.73
C GLY A 491 8.97 -15.26 -3.78
N LEU A 492 9.36 -14.06 -3.34
CA LEU A 492 9.67 -12.93 -4.21
C LEU A 492 10.83 -13.26 -5.17
N ILE A 493 11.94 -13.80 -4.65
CA ILE A 493 13.16 -14.00 -5.45
C ILE A 493 13.02 -15.09 -6.50
N VAL A 494 12.38 -16.22 -6.18
CA VAL A 494 12.16 -17.30 -7.15
C VAL A 494 11.29 -16.82 -8.32
N SER A 495 10.22 -16.08 -8.03
CA SER A 495 9.28 -15.60 -9.05
C SER A 495 9.83 -14.43 -9.88
N PHE A 496 10.44 -13.42 -9.26
CA PHE A 496 11.12 -12.35 -10.00
C PHE A 496 12.23 -12.89 -10.90
N THR A 497 13.09 -13.78 -10.38
CA THR A 497 14.18 -14.39 -11.17
C THR A 497 13.63 -15.14 -12.37
N MET A 498 12.60 -15.96 -12.18
CA MET A 498 11.98 -16.74 -13.25
C MET A 498 11.33 -15.85 -14.33
N ALA A 499 10.59 -14.81 -13.92
CA ALA A 499 9.96 -13.88 -14.87
C ALA A 499 10.99 -13.01 -15.62
N PHE A 500 11.99 -12.48 -14.91
CA PHE A 500 13.02 -11.61 -15.50
C PHE A 500 13.91 -12.37 -16.48
N LEU A 501 14.38 -13.58 -16.14
CA LEU A 501 15.24 -14.36 -17.05
C LEU A 501 14.52 -14.79 -18.34
N VAL A 502 13.21 -15.10 -18.28
CA VAL A 502 12.39 -15.31 -19.49
C VAL A 502 12.32 -14.03 -20.33
N GLY A 503 12.04 -12.89 -19.70
CA GLY A 503 11.97 -11.59 -20.38
C GLY A 503 13.27 -11.20 -21.07
N ILE A 504 14.39 -11.35 -20.37
CA ILE A 504 15.74 -11.05 -20.86
C ILE A 504 16.10 -11.98 -22.03
N GLY A 505 15.81 -13.28 -21.94
CA GLY A 505 16.09 -14.24 -23.01
C GLY A 505 15.26 -14.00 -24.28
N LEU A 506 13.95 -13.75 -24.13
CA LEU A 506 13.09 -13.34 -25.25
C LEU A 506 13.61 -12.06 -25.92
N ALA A 507 14.12 -11.12 -25.13
CA ALA A 507 14.67 -9.86 -25.63
C ALA A 507 16.05 -9.99 -26.29
N SER A 508 16.97 -10.82 -25.76
CA SER A 508 18.29 -11.00 -26.38
C SER A 508 18.21 -11.69 -27.74
N GLY A 509 17.19 -12.54 -27.96
CA GLY A 509 16.92 -13.14 -29.27
C GLY A 509 16.45 -12.16 -30.36
N ILE A 510 16.01 -10.93 -30.04
CA ILE A 510 15.40 -10.00 -31.01
C ILE A 510 16.32 -9.63 -32.18
N SER A 511 17.62 -9.45 -31.93
CA SER A 511 18.61 -9.11 -32.97
C SER A 511 18.90 -10.28 -33.92
N SER A 512 18.79 -11.51 -33.44
CA SER A 512 19.11 -12.75 -34.17
C SER A 512 17.88 -13.35 -34.88
N HIS A 513 16.67 -13.04 -34.40
CA HIS A 513 15.41 -13.61 -34.88
C HIS A 513 14.45 -12.52 -35.39
N PRO A 514 14.34 -12.29 -36.71
CA PRO A 514 13.44 -11.30 -37.29
C PRO A 514 11.97 -11.45 -36.86
N GLU A 515 11.52 -12.67 -36.57
CA GLU A 515 10.20 -12.96 -36.02
C GLU A 515 9.99 -12.35 -34.62
N TYR A 516 11.02 -12.34 -33.77
CA TYR A 516 10.96 -11.70 -32.44
C TYR A 516 10.96 -10.17 -32.57
N GLY A 517 11.72 -9.59 -33.51
CA GLY A 517 11.63 -8.16 -33.83
C GLY A 517 10.26 -7.75 -34.36
N ALA A 518 9.67 -8.55 -35.27
CA ALA A 518 8.32 -8.33 -35.79
C ALA A 518 7.21 -8.56 -34.75
N ALA A 519 7.44 -9.41 -33.75
CA ALA A 519 6.54 -9.56 -32.62
C ALA A 519 6.65 -8.36 -31.66
N TYR A 520 7.87 -7.98 -31.26
CA TYR A 520 8.09 -6.86 -30.34
C TYR A 520 7.58 -5.51 -30.89
N SER A 521 7.65 -5.29 -32.21
CA SER A 521 7.09 -4.08 -32.85
C SER A 521 5.56 -3.95 -32.72
N ARG A 522 4.85 -5.04 -32.40
CA ARG A 522 3.41 -5.07 -32.06
C ARG A 522 3.14 -4.92 -30.55
N GLY A 523 4.19 -4.87 -29.72
CA GLY A 523 4.14 -4.75 -28.27
C GLY A 523 4.88 -5.88 -27.55
N ALA A 524 5.38 -5.61 -26.35
CA ALA A 524 6.10 -6.59 -25.53
C ALA A 524 5.24 -7.84 -25.21
N GLY A 525 3.92 -7.67 -25.04
CA GLY A 525 2.99 -8.80 -24.89
C GLY A 525 2.88 -9.70 -26.13
N ALA A 526 3.12 -9.17 -27.34
CA ALA A 526 3.12 -9.97 -28.56
C ALA A 526 4.41 -10.81 -28.70
N LEU A 527 5.55 -10.33 -28.18
CA LEU A 527 6.78 -11.14 -28.10
C LEU A 527 6.63 -12.34 -27.16
N ILE A 528 5.85 -12.21 -26.07
CA ILE A 528 5.51 -13.35 -25.20
C ILE A 528 4.75 -14.43 -25.99
N VAL A 529 3.80 -14.04 -26.85
CA VAL A 529 3.05 -14.97 -27.72
C VAL A 529 3.97 -15.64 -28.75
N GLU A 530 4.89 -14.90 -29.35
CA GLU A 530 5.86 -15.44 -30.32
C GLU A 530 6.87 -16.39 -29.65
N GLY A 531 7.20 -16.18 -28.37
CA GLY A 531 7.97 -17.11 -27.55
C GLY A 531 7.33 -18.49 -27.42
N PHE A 532 6.01 -18.58 -27.49
CA PHE A 532 5.25 -19.84 -27.56
C PHE A 532 5.03 -20.37 -28.99
N GLY A 533 5.49 -19.66 -30.03
CA GLY A 533 5.25 -19.97 -31.46
C GLY A 533 5.46 -21.43 -31.87
N PRO A 534 6.54 -22.12 -31.45
CA PRO A 534 6.79 -23.53 -31.77
C PRO A 534 5.74 -24.53 -31.25
N LEU A 535 4.89 -24.13 -30.30
CA LEU A 535 3.78 -24.95 -29.78
C LEU A 535 2.45 -24.69 -30.53
N HIS A 536 2.45 -23.83 -31.54
CA HIS A 536 1.31 -23.51 -32.40
C HIS A 536 0.00 -23.28 -31.61
N GLY A 537 -1.01 -24.16 -31.75
CA GLY A 537 -2.31 -24.03 -31.07
C GLY A 537 -2.22 -24.16 -29.55
N PHE A 538 -1.34 -25.02 -29.02
CA PHE A 538 -1.10 -25.12 -27.58
C PHE A 538 -0.33 -23.89 -27.06
N GLY A 539 0.56 -23.33 -27.87
CA GLY A 539 1.25 -22.07 -27.56
C GLY A 539 0.29 -20.89 -27.38
N LYS A 540 -0.78 -20.83 -28.18
CA LYS A 540 -1.88 -19.87 -28.01
C LYS A 540 -2.70 -20.10 -26.72
N PHE A 541 -2.90 -21.34 -26.31
CA PHE A 541 -3.54 -21.66 -25.03
C PHE A 541 -2.68 -21.20 -23.85
N CYS A 542 -1.38 -21.53 -23.82
CA CYS A 542 -0.44 -20.99 -22.84
C CYS A 542 -0.40 -19.45 -22.88
N SER A 543 -0.53 -18.88 -24.09
CA SER A 543 -0.84 -17.47 -24.39
C SER A 543 -1.83 -16.84 -23.42
N VAL A 544 -3.05 -17.38 -23.43
CA VAL A 544 -4.19 -16.92 -22.63
C VAL A 544 -3.98 -17.18 -21.15
N VAL A 545 -3.37 -18.30 -20.76
CA VAL A 545 -3.08 -18.61 -19.34
C VAL A 545 -2.11 -17.59 -18.75
N VAL A 546 -1.04 -17.19 -19.47
CA VAL A 546 -0.12 -16.12 -19.05
C VAL A 546 -0.85 -14.77 -18.92
N ALA A 547 -1.75 -14.44 -19.86
CA ALA A 547 -2.54 -13.21 -19.80
C ALA A 547 -3.52 -13.19 -18.61
N LEU A 548 -4.12 -14.33 -18.27
CA LEU A 548 -4.98 -14.49 -17.09
C LEU A 548 -4.19 -14.50 -15.77
N GLY A 549 -2.89 -14.80 -15.81
CA GLY A 549 -2.00 -14.70 -14.64
C GLY A 549 -1.90 -13.31 -14.06
N LEU A 550 -2.09 -12.27 -14.89
CA LEU A 550 -2.10 -10.89 -14.44
C LEU A 550 -3.23 -10.60 -13.44
N ILE A 551 -4.33 -11.39 -13.42
CA ILE A 551 -5.37 -11.29 -12.38
C ILE A 551 -4.76 -11.42 -10.97
N ALA A 552 -3.81 -12.34 -10.77
CA ALA A 552 -3.11 -12.53 -9.50
C ALA A 552 -2.19 -11.36 -9.13
N ASN A 553 -1.63 -10.64 -10.11
CA ASN A 553 -0.86 -9.43 -9.83
C ASN A 553 -1.77 -8.23 -9.55
N THR A 554 -2.88 -8.05 -10.28
CA THR A 554 -3.76 -6.88 -10.21
C THR A 554 -4.71 -6.85 -9.00
N ILE A 555 -5.17 -8.01 -8.47
CA ILE A 555 -6.06 -8.03 -7.29
C ILE A 555 -5.40 -7.44 -6.02
N PRO A 556 -4.20 -7.86 -5.57
CA PRO A 556 -3.58 -7.35 -4.35
C PRO A 556 -3.36 -5.81 -4.29
N PRO A 557 -2.85 -5.12 -5.33
CA PRO A 557 -2.77 -3.66 -5.34
C PRO A 557 -4.16 -3.02 -5.39
N THR A 558 -5.14 -3.60 -6.12
CA THR A 558 -6.53 -3.12 -6.11
C THR A 558 -7.17 -3.22 -4.72
N TYR A 559 -6.92 -4.33 -3.99
CA TYR A 559 -7.39 -4.54 -2.61
C TYR A 559 -6.78 -3.53 -1.63
N SER A 560 -5.45 -3.36 -1.68
CA SER A 560 -4.73 -2.47 -0.76
C SER A 560 -5.05 -0.99 -1.05
N ALA A 561 -5.20 -0.60 -2.32
CA ALA A 561 -5.63 0.75 -2.69
C ALA A 561 -6.98 1.13 -2.06
N GLY A 562 -7.96 0.21 -2.03
CA GLY A 562 -9.25 0.45 -1.39
C GLY A 562 -9.18 0.71 0.12
N VAL A 563 -8.17 0.16 0.78
CA VAL A 563 -7.87 0.41 2.19
C VAL A 563 -7.09 1.72 2.36
N ASP A 564 -6.12 2.00 1.48
CA ASP A 564 -5.32 3.22 1.50
C ASP A 564 -6.15 4.49 1.26
N PHE A 565 -7.16 4.44 0.40
CA PHE A 565 -8.13 5.54 0.28
C PHE A 565 -8.75 5.91 1.63
N GLN A 566 -9.03 4.94 2.50
CA GLN A 566 -9.56 5.19 3.86
C GLN A 566 -8.50 5.81 4.79
N VAL A 567 -7.21 5.56 4.57
CA VAL A 567 -6.10 6.14 5.37
C VAL A 567 -6.01 7.66 5.23
N LEU A 568 -6.50 8.23 4.11
CA LEU A 568 -6.53 9.67 3.84
C LEU A 568 -7.35 10.47 4.86
N GLY A 569 -8.37 9.86 5.49
CA GLY A 569 -9.04 10.41 6.68
C GLY A 569 -10.53 10.08 6.82
N ARG A 570 -11.11 10.58 7.92
CA ARG A 570 -12.46 10.26 8.46
C ARG A 570 -13.64 10.32 7.49
N TYR A 571 -13.54 11.04 6.38
CA TYR A 571 -14.59 11.07 5.35
C TYR A 571 -14.44 9.91 4.35
N ALA A 572 -13.22 9.55 3.97
CA ALA A 572 -12.95 8.39 3.10
C ALA A 572 -13.05 7.06 3.86
N GLU A 573 -12.72 7.08 5.16
CA GLU A 573 -12.93 5.98 6.13
C GLU A 573 -14.40 5.53 6.21
N LYS A 574 -15.36 6.45 6.02
CA LYS A 574 -16.80 6.17 5.97
C LYS A 574 -17.31 5.60 4.64
N VAL A 575 -16.45 5.45 3.62
CA VAL A 575 -16.84 4.90 2.32
C VAL A 575 -16.42 3.43 2.27
N PRO A 576 -17.36 2.49 2.08
CA PRO A 576 -17.07 1.06 1.97
C PRO A 576 -16.01 0.75 0.91
N ARG A 577 -15.05 -0.13 1.25
CA ARG A 577 -13.90 -0.48 0.39
C ARG A 577 -14.29 -0.89 -1.03
N ALA A 578 -15.41 -1.58 -1.21
CA ALA A 578 -15.94 -1.95 -2.53
C ALA A 578 -16.10 -0.74 -3.48
N ILE A 579 -16.52 0.42 -2.97
CA ILE A 579 -16.66 1.65 -3.74
C ILE A 579 -15.29 2.20 -4.13
N TRP A 580 -14.32 2.21 -3.20
CA TRP A 580 -12.94 2.60 -3.50
C TRP A 580 -12.25 1.68 -4.51
N ASN A 581 -12.46 0.36 -4.42
CA ASN A 581 -11.97 -0.61 -5.41
C ASN A 581 -12.56 -0.31 -6.80
N THR A 582 -13.87 -0.03 -6.86
CA THR A 582 -14.57 0.34 -8.10
C THR A 582 -14.01 1.63 -8.73
N ILE A 583 -13.79 2.67 -7.92
CA ILE A 583 -13.17 3.92 -8.35
C ILE A 583 -11.75 3.68 -8.86
N GLY A 584 -10.97 2.87 -8.14
CA GLY A 584 -9.62 2.49 -8.54
C GLY A 584 -9.57 1.79 -9.90
N VAL A 585 -10.44 0.79 -10.13
CA VAL A 585 -10.53 0.11 -11.43
C VAL A 585 -10.88 1.08 -12.55
N ILE A 586 -11.87 1.96 -12.35
CA ILE A 586 -12.23 2.96 -13.38
C ILE A 586 -11.03 3.84 -13.74
N ILE A 587 -10.28 4.32 -12.73
CA ILE A 587 -9.09 5.16 -12.94
C ILE A 587 -8.03 4.38 -13.73
N TYR A 588 -7.60 3.19 -13.27
CA TYR A 588 -6.52 2.48 -13.95
C TYR A 588 -6.93 1.97 -15.34
N THR A 589 -8.21 1.65 -15.56
CA THR A 589 -8.73 1.21 -16.86
C THR A 589 -8.72 2.35 -17.87
N VAL A 590 -9.19 3.55 -17.50
CA VAL A 590 -9.14 4.73 -18.37
C VAL A 590 -7.69 5.08 -18.71
N CYS A 591 -6.80 5.08 -17.72
CA CYS A 591 -5.39 5.35 -17.95
C CYS A 591 -4.71 4.27 -18.81
N ALA A 592 -5.10 3.00 -18.70
CA ALA A 592 -4.58 1.92 -19.55
C ALA A 592 -5.06 2.05 -21.00
N LEU A 593 -6.33 2.39 -21.22
CA LEU A 593 -6.90 2.61 -22.57
C LEU A 593 -6.22 3.77 -23.31
N VAL A 594 -5.79 4.81 -22.58
CA VAL A 594 -5.00 5.93 -23.12
C VAL A 594 -3.54 5.54 -23.30
N GLY A 595 -2.91 4.96 -22.27
CA GLY A 595 -1.46 4.68 -22.24
C GLY A 595 -0.99 3.47 -23.06
N ARG A 596 -1.90 2.64 -23.58
CA ARG A 596 -1.62 1.36 -24.25
C ARG A 596 -0.56 1.35 -25.36
N SER A 597 -0.27 2.48 -25.99
CA SER A 597 0.76 2.62 -27.04
C SER A 597 2.17 2.87 -26.50
N ASN A 598 2.31 3.40 -25.28
CA ASN A 598 3.56 3.97 -24.76
C ASN A 598 4.09 3.12 -23.57
N LEU A 599 3.89 1.80 -23.62
CA LEU A 599 4.11 0.90 -22.48
C LEU A 599 5.54 0.97 -21.91
N SER A 600 6.56 1.02 -22.76
CA SER A 600 7.97 1.11 -22.34
C SER A 600 8.28 2.43 -21.63
N ASP A 601 7.72 3.54 -22.11
CA ASP A 601 7.87 4.85 -21.49
C ASP A 601 7.12 4.93 -20.15
N ILE A 602 5.96 4.28 -20.06
CA ILE A 602 5.24 4.13 -18.80
C ILE A 602 6.11 3.33 -17.82
N PHE A 603 6.63 2.15 -18.20
CA PHE A 603 7.48 1.33 -17.33
C PHE A 603 8.69 2.10 -16.80
N THR A 604 9.52 2.69 -17.67
CA THR A 604 10.78 3.33 -17.26
C THR A 604 10.53 4.50 -16.32
N ASN A 605 9.69 5.45 -16.74
CA ASN A 605 9.44 6.68 -15.98
C ASN A 605 8.63 6.43 -14.71
N PHE A 606 7.68 5.48 -14.72
CA PHE A 606 6.84 5.18 -13.55
C PHE A 606 7.61 4.39 -12.50
N LEU A 607 8.19 3.23 -12.83
CA LEU A 607 8.82 2.35 -11.83
C LEU A 607 9.97 3.06 -11.11
N ALA A 608 10.75 3.89 -11.80
CA ALA A 608 11.86 4.59 -11.17
C ALA A 608 11.39 5.65 -10.16
N LEU A 609 10.47 6.56 -10.56
CA LEU A 609 9.87 7.55 -9.65
C LEU A 609 9.19 6.89 -8.44
N MET A 610 8.60 5.71 -8.66
CA MET A 610 7.99 4.87 -7.65
C MET A 610 9.01 4.25 -6.68
N GLY A 611 10.12 3.70 -7.19
CA GLY A 611 11.22 3.22 -6.36
C GLY A 611 11.80 4.31 -5.46
N TYR A 612 12.04 5.51 -6.01
CA TYR A 612 12.68 6.61 -5.29
C TYR A 612 11.95 6.93 -3.98
N TRP A 613 10.63 7.13 -4.03
CA TRP A 613 9.87 7.52 -2.84
C TRP A 613 9.81 6.40 -1.80
N VAL A 614 9.72 5.14 -2.23
CA VAL A 614 9.74 3.99 -1.32
C VAL A 614 11.11 3.84 -0.66
N ALA A 615 12.20 4.04 -1.39
CA ALA A 615 13.55 4.02 -0.84
C ALA A 615 13.76 5.13 0.20
N ILE A 616 13.37 6.37 -0.13
CA ILE A 616 13.38 7.53 0.79
C ILE A 616 12.54 7.24 2.04
N TRP A 617 11.30 6.77 1.87
CA TRP A 617 10.39 6.46 2.97
C TRP A 617 10.90 5.32 3.86
N PHE A 618 11.53 4.31 3.27
CA PHE A 618 12.08 3.17 3.99
C PHE A 618 13.31 3.53 4.83
N ALA A 619 14.19 4.43 4.36
CA ALA A 619 15.30 4.96 5.17
C ALA A 619 14.80 5.58 6.48
N ILE A 620 13.79 6.44 6.38
CA ILE A 620 13.14 7.12 7.52
C ILE A 620 12.49 6.08 8.47
N ILE A 621 11.87 5.01 7.94
CA ILE A 621 11.29 3.92 8.74
C ILE A 621 12.35 3.09 9.47
N LEU A 622 13.48 2.76 8.81
CA LEU A 622 14.59 2.07 9.46
C LEU A 622 15.12 2.89 10.63
N GLU A 623 15.31 4.19 10.47
CA GLU A 623 15.91 5.06 11.48
C GLU A 623 14.94 5.35 12.64
N GLU A 624 13.67 5.61 12.39
CA GLU A 624 12.66 5.68 13.46
C GLU A 624 12.60 4.34 14.22
N ARG A 625 12.78 3.19 13.55
CA ARG A 625 12.79 1.87 14.20
C ARG A 625 14.06 1.59 15.03
N PHE A 626 15.24 1.89 14.49
CA PHE A 626 16.53 1.44 15.04
C PHE A 626 17.29 2.51 15.84
N ILE A 627 17.03 3.81 15.61
CA ILE A 627 17.60 4.91 16.40
C ILE A 627 16.61 5.31 17.51
N PHE A 628 15.38 5.70 17.14
CA PHE A 628 14.46 6.34 18.08
C PHE A 628 13.59 5.34 18.85
N ARG A 629 13.00 4.34 18.18
CA ARG A 629 12.06 3.37 18.79
C ARG A 629 12.68 2.03 19.14
N PHE A 630 14.00 1.91 19.15
CA PHE A 630 14.71 0.65 19.41
C PHE A 630 14.29 0.03 20.75
N ARG A 631 14.30 0.83 21.82
CA ARG A 631 13.93 0.42 23.19
C ARG A 631 12.45 0.66 23.54
N THR A 632 11.80 1.67 22.97
CA THR A 632 10.41 2.04 23.34
C THR A 632 9.35 1.20 22.66
N GLY A 633 9.64 0.63 21.48
CA GLY A 633 8.65 -0.05 20.66
C GLY A 633 7.52 0.86 20.15
N TYR A 634 6.35 0.27 19.95
CA TYR A 634 5.15 0.91 19.40
C TYR A 634 3.92 0.61 20.27
N ASN A 635 3.07 1.60 20.50
CA ASN A 635 1.75 1.39 21.10
C ASN A 635 0.70 1.28 19.98
N TRP A 636 0.34 0.06 19.61
CA TRP A 636 -0.56 -0.18 18.48
C TRP A 636 -2.00 0.32 18.66
N ASN A 637 -2.41 0.72 19.87
CA ASN A 637 -3.77 1.17 20.14
C ASN A 637 -4.02 2.65 19.74
N VAL A 638 -3.00 3.41 19.39
CA VAL A 638 -3.11 4.86 19.06
C VAL A 638 -3.00 5.16 17.55
N TRP A 639 -3.11 4.15 16.70
CA TRP A 639 -2.87 4.22 15.24
C TRP A 639 -3.78 5.20 14.48
N ASN A 640 -4.95 5.55 15.04
CA ASN A 640 -5.91 6.51 14.47
C ASN A 640 -6.06 7.80 15.31
N ASP A 641 -5.13 8.08 16.22
CA ASP A 641 -5.18 9.25 17.11
C ASP A 641 -4.13 10.33 16.72
N PRO A 642 -4.56 11.45 16.10
CA PRO A 642 -3.66 12.54 15.70
C PRO A 642 -2.93 13.20 16.88
N SER A 643 -3.43 13.06 18.11
CA SER A 643 -2.84 13.70 19.30
C SER A 643 -1.66 12.91 19.88
N LYS A 644 -1.60 11.60 19.61
CA LYS A 644 -0.61 10.67 20.20
C LYS A 644 0.46 10.18 19.20
N LEU A 645 0.30 10.50 17.92
CA LEU A 645 1.28 10.23 16.86
C LEU A 645 2.26 11.40 16.69
N PRO A 646 3.42 11.20 16.04
CA PRO A 646 4.35 12.29 15.72
C PRO A 646 3.70 13.37 14.86
N VAL A 647 4.23 14.59 14.92
CA VAL A 647 3.82 15.65 14.00
C VAL A 647 4.39 15.37 12.59
N GLY A 648 5.62 14.89 12.51
CA GLY A 648 6.25 14.39 11.29
C GLY A 648 7.00 15.45 10.49
N VAL A 649 7.32 16.60 11.08
CA VAL A 649 8.03 17.70 10.40
C VAL A 649 9.43 17.25 9.99
N ALA A 650 10.12 16.52 10.87
CA ALA A 650 11.43 15.94 10.56
C ALA A 650 11.36 14.91 9.42
N ALA A 651 10.36 14.04 9.46
CA ALA A 651 10.14 13.02 8.44
C ALA A 651 9.79 13.63 7.07
N PHE A 652 8.94 14.67 7.06
CA PHE A 652 8.59 15.38 5.84
C PHE A 652 9.78 16.15 5.24
N ALA A 653 10.57 16.84 6.08
CA ALA A 653 11.75 17.56 5.62
C ALA A 653 12.80 16.60 5.03
N ALA A 654 13.09 15.47 5.70
CA ALA A 654 13.98 14.44 5.18
C ALA A 654 13.44 13.80 3.88
N PHE A 655 12.13 13.57 3.78
CA PHE A 655 11.48 13.05 2.58
C PHE A 655 11.60 14.01 1.39
N VAL A 656 11.44 15.31 1.61
CA VAL A 656 11.63 16.35 0.59
C VAL A 656 13.10 16.46 0.17
N VAL A 657 14.05 16.43 1.10
CA VAL A 657 15.48 16.46 0.77
C VAL A 657 15.93 15.20 0.03
N GLY A 658 15.40 14.02 0.39
CA GLY A 658 15.57 12.79 -0.38
C GLY A 658 15.05 12.93 -1.82
N TRP A 659 13.87 13.55 -2.01
CA TRP A 659 13.33 13.84 -3.35
C TRP A 659 14.19 14.83 -4.15
N VAL A 660 14.77 15.86 -3.53
CA VAL A 660 15.73 16.75 -4.20
C VAL A 660 16.96 15.97 -4.65
N GLY A 661 17.51 15.10 -3.79
CA GLY A 661 18.61 14.20 -4.14
C GLY A 661 18.27 13.26 -5.29
N ALA A 662 17.06 12.68 -5.28
CA ALA A 662 16.58 11.81 -6.36
C ALA A 662 16.43 12.57 -7.69
N ILE A 663 15.81 13.75 -7.69
CA ILE A 663 15.60 14.57 -8.90
C ILE A 663 16.93 15.05 -9.50
N LEU A 664 17.93 15.38 -8.69
CA LEU A 664 19.26 15.75 -9.20
C LEU A 664 20.01 14.58 -9.88
N CYS A 665 19.61 13.34 -9.54
CA CYS A 665 20.30 12.09 -9.86
C CYS A 665 19.43 11.06 -10.63
N MET A 666 18.29 11.45 -11.20
CA MET A 666 17.46 10.57 -12.02
C MET A 666 17.78 10.69 -13.52
N ALA A 667 17.79 9.58 -14.25
CA ALA A 667 17.92 9.54 -15.71
C ALA A 667 16.64 8.96 -16.32
N GLN A 668 15.70 9.83 -16.67
CA GLN A 668 14.36 9.48 -17.18
C GLN A 668 14.11 10.07 -18.56
N VAL A 669 13.18 9.48 -19.32
CA VAL A 669 12.92 9.83 -20.74
C VAL A 669 12.52 11.29 -20.90
N TRP A 670 11.76 11.84 -19.93
CA TRP A 670 11.33 13.24 -19.92
C TRP A 670 12.33 14.20 -19.24
N TYR A 671 13.28 13.69 -18.44
CA TYR A 671 14.24 14.50 -17.70
C TYR A 671 15.45 13.68 -17.22
N ILE A 672 16.64 14.15 -17.54
CA ILE A 672 17.91 13.63 -17.01
C ILE A 672 18.52 14.70 -16.08
N GLY A 673 18.77 14.35 -14.82
CA GLY A 673 19.30 15.24 -13.79
C GLY A 673 20.75 15.67 -14.03
N PRO A 674 21.16 16.83 -13.50
CA PRO A 674 22.49 17.39 -13.75
C PRO A 674 23.63 16.49 -13.28
N LEU A 675 23.44 15.68 -12.25
CA LEU A 675 24.46 14.73 -11.77
C LEU A 675 24.43 13.42 -12.58
N SER A 676 23.26 12.98 -13.05
CA SER A 676 23.15 11.82 -13.96
C SER A 676 23.86 12.03 -15.29
N ARG A 677 23.78 13.24 -15.88
CA ARG A 677 24.47 13.61 -17.14
C ARG A 677 26.00 13.53 -17.07
N LEU A 678 26.58 13.29 -15.90
CA LEU A 678 28.03 13.11 -15.72
C LEU A 678 28.48 11.65 -15.99
N VAL A 679 27.56 10.73 -16.28
CA VAL A 679 27.84 9.28 -16.42
C VAL A 679 27.38 8.75 -17.78
N GLY A 680 28.29 8.75 -18.76
CA GLY A 680 28.01 8.26 -20.11
C GLY A 680 27.16 9.23 -20.96
N GLU A 681 26.68 8.75 -22.11
CA GLU A 681 25.86 9.54 -23.05
C GLU A 681 24.42 9.73 -22.56
N TYR A 682 23.77 8.64 -22.12
CA TYR A 682 22.36 8.64 -21.68
C TYR A 682 22.18 8.97 -20.19
N GLY A 683 23.29 9.14 -19.46
CA GLY A 683 23.30 9.31 -18.01
C GLY A 683 23.11 8.00 -17.23
N ALA A 684 23.22 8.09 -15.90
CA ALA A 684 22.90 6.99 -15.00
C ALA A 684 21.77 7.37 -14.04
N ASP A 685 20.75 6.50 -13.91
CA ASP A 685 19.76 6.63 -12.86
C ASP A 685 20.36 6.19 -11.51
N MET A 686 20.49 7.17 -10.62
CA MET A 686 20.99 7.03 -9.26
C MET A 686 19.96 7.49 -8.22
N GLY A 687 18.72 7.80 -8.63
CA GLY A 687 17.73 8.46 -7.79
C GLY A 687 17.38 7.69 -6.53
N ASN A 688 17.29 6.36 -6.63
CA ASN A 688 17.06 5.44 -5.52
C ASN A 688 18.13 5.58 -4.42
N TYR A 689 19.42 5.48 -4.78
CA TYR A 689 20.52 5.46 -3.82
C TYR A 689 20.77 6.83 -3.18
N VAL A 690 20.72 7.91 -3.99
CA VAL A 690 20.94 9.27 -3.51
C VAL A 690 19.76 9.72 -2.63
N GLY A 691 18.53 9.42 -3.04
CA GLY A 691 17.33 9.71 -2.24
C GLY A 691 17.34 9.01 -0.88
N PHE A 692 17.64 7.69 -0.86
CA PHE A 692 17.81 6.93 0.39
C PHE A 692 18.87 7.54 1.31
N THR A 693 20.06 7.83 0.76
CA THR A 693 21.21 8.32 1.54
C THR A 693 20.97 9.74 2.06
N TRP A 694 20.41 10.64 1.25
CA TRP A 694 20.13 12.02 1.67
C TRP A 694 19.02 12.08 2.72
N ALA A 695 17.99 11.23 2.61
CA ALA A 695 16.96 11.10 3.64
C ALA A 695 17.56 10.63 4.98
N GLY A 696 18.39 9.58 4.96
CA GLY A 696 19.00 9.02 6.17
C GLY A 696 20.09 9.89 6.83
N LEU A 697 20.77 10.74 6.07
CA LEU A 697 21.68 11.74 6.65
C LEU A 697 20.92 12.90 7.33
N VAL A 698 19.70 13.20 6.89
CA VAL A 698 18.94 14.38 7.32
C VAL A 698 17.88 14.06 8.38
N TYR A 699 17.27 12.87 8.35
CA TYR A 699 16.21 12.52 9.30
C TYR A 699 16.69 12.45 10.76
N PRO A 700 17.81 11.80 11.14
CA PRO A 700 18.21 11.66 12.53
C PRO A 700 18.45 12.99 13.27
N PRO A 701 19.19 13.99 12.74
CA PRO A 701 19.36 15.26 13.44
C PRO A 701 18.05 16.05 13.53
N LEU A 702 17.20 16.04 12.49
CA LEU A 702 15.91 16.73 12.54
C LEU A 702 14.93 16.07 13.52
N ARG A 703 14.87 14.73 13.55
CA ARG A 703 13.99 13.97 14.46
C ARG A 703 14.41 14.13 15.92
N TYR A 704 15.71 14.25 16.18
CA TYR A 704 16.24 14.59 17.51
C TYR A 704 15.79 15.99 17.98
N VAL A 705 15.77 16.97 17.08
CA VAL A 705 15.25 18.32 17.38
C VAL A 705 13.73 18.31 17.56
N GLU A 706 12.99 17.61 16.70
CA GLU A 706 11.53 17.46 16.81
C GLU A 706 11.12 16.85 18.16
N LEU A 707 11.79 15.78 18.60
CA LEU A 707 11.55 15.14 19.90
C LEU A 707 11.90 16.06 21.08
N ARG A 708 12.96 16.88 20.98
CA ARG A 708 13.31 17.88 22.00
C ARG A 708 12.29 19.03 22.11
N MET A 709 11.71 19.47 20.99
CA MET A 709 10.83 20.65 20.94
C MET A 709 9.35 20.31 21.11
N LEU A 710 8.89 19.15 20.61
CA LEU A 710 7.48 18.76 20.55
C LEU A 710 7.14 17.50 21.36
N GLY A 711 8.15 16.72 21.79
CA GLY A 711 7.99 15.58 22.69
C GLY A 711 7.36 14.30 22.09
N ARG A 712 7.19 14.20 20.76
CA ARG A 712 6.52 13.07 20.08
C ARG A 712 6.97 12.85 18.63
#